data_AF-A0A4Q4ZP55-F1
#
_entry.id   AF-A0A4Q4ZP55-F1
#
_cell.length_a   1.000
_cell.length_b   1.000
_cell.length_c   1.000
_cell.angle_alpha   90.00
_cell.angle_beta   90.00
_cell.angle_gamma   90.00
#
_symmetry.space_group_name_H-M   'P 1'
#
loop_
_entity.id
_entity.type
_entity.pdbx_description
1 polymer ?
#
loop_
_entity_poly.entity_id
_entity_poly.type
_entity_poly.pdbx_seq_one_letter_code
_entity_poly.pdbx_strand_id
1 'polypeptide(L)'
;MADPISTLSLVANVMQVVAFTGDFIRLCRTTFEDGTPEPGAASNAAHFAALLSTLRDNTSNFDPVLTDAEGSNETLQARSRLKILASDLARDTKELQRVLGKVTTTASSGTSSRLKAVLAYKFYYKGLIASLEKRIDGTRNVMNSEFLSRICSSTQAAHARSEERYTGLNDDMKLFIDRWSDGRRTISELVSAEAQATRALVTSEAVQTRGRIDLLETRLVTRSSRHQAEEARRRVLSTLWFREMNERENKIEEASDETVEWVFSEEPLADGEKCRFVEWLKSDRSVFWISGKPGSGKSTLMKFLLRDSRTTEYLGTWKTPVQICRFFFFELGSNALQKQLRGCCRTLLHQILDGNPTILETMLQKRPELSKKLSEYDWSLRELSGVLQECLSLGHWAFCLFLDGLDEIVSEERDAIVKLVGSLRRLPTVKDLTYNAIRTYAEDRLKEHVDYLQAPDKSYQQFLSDLAWRSEGVFLWAVIAIKDLLRSMHNLDTWPMLCKQLEEFPPSLNDLYKQMWNKQNEDWPRFKEEAAEIFWLVLNFGDWHVLRELHYLVATHQELRTELQRLVTIQGYYSSEDEMRISETYEAWLSARSCGLVEIDLGLYLGRVLLGWTAALRTVLAEYARLHNTFERIRDRRRRNTSG
;
A
#
# COMPACT_ATOMS: atom_id res chain seq x y z
N MET A 1 12.83 -87.10 -29.69
CA MET A 1 13.24 -86.29 -28.52
C MET A 1 12.39 -85.04 -28.49
N ALA A 2 12.10 -84.50 -27.30
CA ALA A 2 11.30 -83.28 -27.17
C ALA A 2 12.21 -82.04 -27.30
N ASP A 3 11.78 -81.07 -28.11
CA ASP A 3 12.56 -79.88 -28.46
C ASP A 3 13.03 -79.08 -27.21
N PRO A 4 14.35 -78.88 -27.01
CA PRO A 4 14.90 -78.13 -25.88
C PRO A 4 14.74 -76.61 -26.06
N ILE A 5 14.99 -76.09 -27.27
CA ILE A 5 14.91 -74.66 -27.59
C ILE A 5 13.49 -74.14 -27.38
N SER A 6 12.47 -74.88 -27.79
CA SER A 6 11.07 -74.52 -27.59
C SER A 6 10.69 -74.43 -26.11
N THR A 7 11.26 -75.30 -25.26
CA THR A 7 11.04 -75.23 -23.80
C THR A 7 11.82 -74.08 -23.17
N LEU A 8 13.09 -73.88 -23.51
CA LEU A 8 13.88 -72.74 -23.04
C LEU A 8 13.23 -71.41 -23.45
N SER A 9 12.69 -71.33 -24.67
CA SER A 9 11.99 -70.16 -25.19
C SER A 9 10.70 -69.85 -24.43
N LEU A 10 9.89 -70.87 -24.12
CA LEU A 10 8.68 -70.70 -23.32
C LEU A 10 9.02 -70.33 -21.86
N VAL A 11 10.03 -70.97 -21.26
CA VAL A 11 10.55 -70.62 -19.92
C VAL A 11 11.04 -69.17 -19.88
N ALA A 12 11.81 -68.72 -20.87
CA ALA A 12 12.30 -67.36 -20.97
C ALA A 12 11.15 -66.34 -21.07
N ASN A 13 10.14 -66.59 -21.92
CA ASN A 13 8.97 -65.72 -22.06
C ASN A 13 8.15 -65.65 -20.75
N VAL A 14 7.90 -66.78 -20.09
CA VAL A 14 7.22 -66.82 -18.78
C VAL A 14 8.00 -65.99 -17.75
N MET A 15 9.33 -66.13 -17.70
CA MET A 15 10.18 -65.42 -16.74
C MET A 15 10.26 -63.91 -17.04
N GLN A 16 10.33 -63.51 -18.30
CA GLN A 16 10.27 -62.11 -18.74
C GLN A 16 8.93 -61.47 -18.38
N VAL A 17 7.81 -62.15 -18.63
CA VAL A 17 6.47 -61.65 -18.28
C VAL A 17 6.30 -61.57 -16.75
N VAL A 18 6.73 -62.56 -15.98
CA VAL A 18 6.73 -62.49 -14.50
C VAL A 18 7.56 -61.30 -14.00
N ALA A 19 8.76 -61.10 -14.53
CA ALA A 19 9.64 -59.99 -14.15
C ALA A 19 9.00 -58.62 -14.44
N PHE A 20 8.56 -58.41 -15.68
CA PHE A 20 7.95 -57.14 -16.10
C PHE A 20 6.64 -56.87 -15.35
N THR A 21 5.84 -57.91 -15.06
CA THR A 21 4.58 -57.75 -14.30
C THR A 21 4.84 -57.28 -12.87
N GLY A 22 5.93 -57.74 -12.22
CA GLY A 22 6.34 -57.26 -10.90
C GLY A 22 6.68 -55.76 -10.88
N ASP A 23 7.27 -55.24 -11.95
CA ASP A 23 7.51 -53.80 -12.11
C ASP A 23 6.18 -53.05 -12.43
N PHE A 24 5.35 -53.60 -13.32
CA PHE A 24 4.06 -53.04 -13.73
C PHE A 24 3.07 -52.87 -12.55
N ILE A 25 3.11 -53.78 -11.57
CA ILE A 25 2.30 -53.65 -10.33
C ILE A 25 2.76 -52.48 -9.46
N ARG A 26 4.07 -52.19 -9.41
CA ARG A 26 4.61 -50.99 -8.72
C ARG A 26 4.20 -49.72 -9.47
N LEU A 27 4.27 -49.74 -10.80
CA LEU A 27 3.82 -48.68 -11.71
C LEU A 27 2.37 -48.26 -11.46
N CYS A 28 1.49 -49.25 -11.30
CA CYS A 28 0.11 -49.03 -10.88
C CYS A 28 0.09 -48.35 -9.50
N ARG A 29 0.74 -48.95 -8.50
CA ARG A 29 0.70 -48.50 -7.10
C ARG A 29 1.08 -47.01 -6.96
N THR A 30 2.20 -46.57 -7.54
CA THR A 30 2.63 -45.15 -7.53
C THR A 30 1.63 -44.23 -8.25
N THR A 31 1.21 -44.59 -9.46
CA THR A 31 0.23 -43.81 -10.25
C THR A 31 -1.09 -43.57 -9.49
N PHE A 32 -1.51 -44.52 -8.65
CA PHE A 32 -2.75 -44.41 -7.86
C PHE A 32 -2.58 -43.75 -6.49
N GLU A 33 -1.40 -43.84 -5.87
CA GLU A 33 -1.14 -43.28 -4.53
C GLU A 33 -0.79 -41.79 -4.60
N ASP A 34 -0.01 -41.37 -5.61
CA ASP A 34 0.38 -39.95 -5.82
C ASP A 34 -0.56 -39.21 -6.80
N GLY A 35 -1.41 -39.92 -7.53
CA GLY A 35 -2.40 -39.35 -8.46
C GLY A 35 -1.82 -38.70 -9.73
N THR A 36 -0.50 -38.76 -9.93
CA THR A 36 0.19 -38.26 -11.13
C THR A 36 0.32 -39.36 -12.20
N PRO A 37 -0.04 -39.12 -13.48
CA PRO A 37 0.18 -40.08 -14.54
C PRO A 37 1.69 -40.21 -14.83
N GLU A 38 2.23 -41.42 -14.72
CA GLU A 38 3.65 -41.68 -14.97
C GLU A 38 4.03 -41.45 -16.45
N PRO A 39 5.08 -40.65 -16.75
CA PRO A 39 5.66 -40.56 -18.09
C PRO A 39 6.16 -41.93 -18.57
N GLY A 40 5.70 -42.34 -19.76
CA GLY A 40 6.07 -43.64 -20.33
C GLY A 40 5.07 -44.78 -20.06
N ALA A 41 4.06 -44.60 -19.19
CA ALA A 41 3.06 -45.65 -18.89
C ALA A 41 2.39 -46.26 -20.15
N ALA A 42 2.16 -45.44 -21.20
CA ALA A 42 1.64 -45.92 -22.48
C ALA A 42 2.64 -46.80 -23.27
N SER A 43 3.94 -46.47 -23.21
CA SER A 43 5.01 -47.28 -23.84
C SER A 43 5.22 -48.58 -23.05
N ASN A 44 5.27 -48.49 -21.71
CA ASN A 44 5.31 -49.66 -20.83
C ASN A 44 4.13 -50.60 -21.10
N ALA A 45 2.91 -50.08 -21.27
CA ALA A 45 1.72 -50.88 -21.61
C ALA A 45 1.76 -51.48 -23.03
N ALA A 46 2.40 -50.82 -24.00
CA ALA A 46 2.58 -51.32 -25.37
C ALA A 46 3.64 -52.43 -25.43
N HIS A 47 4.79 -52.25 -24.78
CA HIS A 47 5.82 -53.29 -24.64
C HIS A 47 5.26 -54.52 -23.91
N PHE A 48 4.46 -54.31 -22.86
CA PHE A 48 3.76 -55.39 -22.15
C PHE A 48 2.74 -56.11 -23.04
N ALA A 49 2.05 -55.39 -23.94
CA ALA A 49 1.16 -56.00 -24.93
C ALA A 49 1.93 -56.90 -25.91
N ALA A 50 3.13 -56.50 -26.34
CA ALA A 50 3.99 -57.29 -27.20
C ALA A 50 4.45 -58.59 -26.50
N LEU A 51 5.00 -58.48 -25.28
CA LEU A 51 5.38 -59.64 -24.47
C LEU A 51 4.20 -60.62 -24.24
N LEU A 52 2.98 -60.10 -24.07
CA LEU A 52 1.77 -60.92 -23.92
C LEU A 52 1.26 -61.54 -25.23
N SER A 53 1.64 -61.01 -26.40
CA SER A 53 1.48 -61.72 -27.67
C SER A 53 2.50 -62.85 -27.72
N THR A 54 3.80 -62.55 -27.62
CA THR A 54 4.88 -63.54 -27.75
C THR A 54 4.72 -64.71 -26.77
N LEU A 55 4.29 -64.46 -25.53
CA LEU A 55 3.95 -65.53 -24.58
C LEU A 55 2.77 -66.39 -25.07
N ARG A 56 1.69 -65.78 -25.59
CA ARG A 56 0.55 -66.53 -26.14
C ARG A 56 0.94 -67.33 -27.37
N ASP A 57 1.67 -66.72 -28.29
CA ASP A 57 2.04 -67.31 -29.57
C ASP A 57 2.98 -68.51 -29.33
N ASN A 58 3.97 -68.37 -28.42
CA ASN A 58 4.82 -69.48 -27.98
C ASN A 58 4.05 -70.54 -27.17
N THR A 59 3.05 -70.18 -26.36
CA THR A 59 2.21 -71.15 -25.64
C THR A 59 1.31 -71.94 -26.59
N SER A 60 0.81 -71.30 -27.65
CA SER A 60 0.00 -71.95 -28.71
C SER A 60 0.83 -72.96 -29.48
N ASN A 61 2.01 -72.54 -29.94
CA ASN A 61 2.93 -73.36 -30.76
C ASN A 61 3.68 -74.45 -29.96
N PHE A 62 3.57 -74.47 -28.62
CA PHE A 62 4.24 -75.46 -27.78
C PHE A 62 3.47 -76.79 -27.73
N ASP A 63 3.80 -77.72 -28.62
CA ASP A 63 3.13 -79.03 -28.65
C ASP A 63 3.69 -80.02 -27.60
N PRO A 64 2.82 -80.66 -26.78
CA PRO A 64 3.19 -81.79 -25.94
C PRO A 64 3.21 -83.06 -26.78
N VAL A 65 4.30 -83.27 -27.55
CA VAL A 65 4.43 -84.37 -28.51
C VAL A 65 4.17 -85.74 -27.87
N LEU A 66 3.15 -86.44 -28.38
CA LEU A 66 2.88 -87.85 -28.14
C LEU A 66 3.77 -88.71 -29.06
N THR A 67 4.78 -89.36 -28.49
CA THR A 67 5.47 -90.50 -29.10
C THR A 67 5.94 -91.44 -28.00
N ASP A 68 5.57 -92.72 -28.07
CA ASP A 68 5.99 -93.74 -27.11
C ASP A 68 7.50 -94.01 -27.20
N ALA A 69 8.23 -93.55 -26.18
CA ALA A 69 9.61 -93.88 -25.91
C ALA A 69 9.87 -93.72 -24.41
N GLU A 70 10.72 -94.56 -23.82
CA GLU A 70 10.81 -94.82 -22.36
C GLU A 70 11.55 -93.73 -21.55
N GLY A 71 11.32 -92.45 -21.89
CA GLY A 71 12.03 -91.28 -21.34
C GLY A 71 11.26 -90.50 -20.28
N SER A 72 11.13 -91.04 -19.07
CA SER A 72 10.65 -90.34 -17.85
C SER A 72 9.24 -89.68 -17.93
N ASN A 73 8.23 -90.35 -17.37
CA ASN A 73 6.85 -89.86 -17.28
C ASN A 73 6.75 -88.45 -16.62
N GLU A 74 7.66 -88.16 -15.67
CA GLU A 74 7.76 -86.86 -14.98
C GLU A 74 8.05 -85.68 -15.92
N THR A 75 8.90 -85.86 -16.94
CA THR A 75 9.29 -84.76 -17.85
C THR A 75 8.14 -84.33 -18.76
N LEU A 76 7.32 -85.29 -19.21
CA LEU A 76 6.08 -85.05 -19.96
C LEU A 76 5.02 -84.36 -19.09
N GLN A 77 4.86 -84.80 -17.84
CA GLN A 77 3.98 -84.16 -16.86
C GLN A 77 4.41 -82.71 -16.59
N ALA A 78 5.72 -82.45 -16.46
CA ALA A 78 6.24 -81.12 -16.19
C ALA A 78 6.11 -80.18 -17.42
N ARG A 79 6.40 -80.64 -18.66
CA ARG A 79 6.11 -79.86 -19.89
C ARG A 79 4.62 -79.50 -20.00
N SER A 80 3.74 -80.40 -19.59
CA SER A 80 2.29 -80.15 -19.56
C SER A 80 1.91 -79.08 -18.51
N ARG A 81 2.50 -79.15 -17.31
CA ARG A 81 2.35 -78.11 -16.28
C ARG A 81 2.83 -76.73 -16.76
N LEU A 82 3.94 -76.66 -17.51
CA LEU A 82 4.45 -75.38 -18.05
C LEU A 82 3.44 -74.70 -18.98
N LYS A 83 2.77 -75.46 -19.88
CA LYS A 83 1.77 -74.93 -20.81
C LYS A 83 0.54 -74.38 -20.06
N ILE A 84 0.13 -75.04 -18.97
CA ILE A 84 -0.95 -74.57 -18.09
C ILE A 84 -0.51 -73.28 -17.37
N LEU A 85 0.66 -73.28 -16.73
CA LEU A 85 1.22 -72.15 -15.99
C LEU A 85 1.39 -70.89 -16.86
N ALA A 86 1.85 -71.06 -18.11
CA ALA A 86 1.98 -69.98 -19.09
C ALA A 86 0.61 -69.42 -19.52
N SER A 87 -0.41 -70.28 -19.67
CA SER A 87 -1.78 -69.88 -19.98
C SER A 87 -2.45 -69.13 -18.82
N ASP A 88 -2.28 -69.61 -17.58
CA ASP A 88 -2.76 -68.94 -16.37
C ASP A 88 -2.12 -67.55 -16.21
N LEU A 89 -0.79 -67.45 -16.40
CA LEU A 89 -0.06 -66.18 -16.39
C LEU A 89 -0.57 -65.24 -17.50
N ALA A 90 -0.75 -65.73 -18.73
CA ALA A 90 -1.24 -64.91 -19.84
C ALA A 90 -2.68 -64.41 -19.64
N ARG A 91 -3.54 -65.18 -18.94
CA ARG A 91 -4.88 -64.74 -18.53
C ARG A 91 -4.80 -63.66 -17.46
N ASP A 92 -4.10 -63.93 -16.37
CA ASP A 92 -4.08 -63.07 -15.19
C ASP A 92 -3.39 -61.72 -15.49
N THR A 93 -2.33 -61.76 -16.30
CA THR A 93 -1.61 -60.55 -16.74
C THR A 93 -2.44 -59.70 -17.72
N LYS A 94 -3.28 -60.32 -18.55
CA LYS A 94 -4.26 -59.63 -19.41
C LYS A 94 -5.35 -58.92 -18.61
N GLU A 95 -5.72 -59.43 -17.43
CA GLU A 95 -6.64 -58.74 -16.52
C GLU A 95 -5.98 -57.45 -15.97
N LEU A 96 -4.73 -57.54 -15.52
CA LEU A 96 -3.95 -56.41 -15.03
C LEU A 96 -3.80 -55.30 -16.09
N GLN A 97 -3.54 -55.68 -17.35
CA GLN A 97 -3.48 -54.75 -18.48
C GLN A 97 -4.83 -54.03 -18.71
N ARG A 98 -5.96 -54.74 -18.58
CA ARG A 98 -7.31 -54.14 -18.70
C ARG A 98 -7.60 -53.15 -17.56
N VAL A 99 -7.13 -53.44 -16.34
CA VAL A 99 -7.26 -52.52 -15.20
C VAL A 99 -6.53 -51.21 -15.46
N LEU A 100 -5.27 -51.25 -15.92
CA LEU A 100 -4.52 -50.02 -16.23
C LEU A 100 -5.16 -49.23 -17.40
N GLY A 101 -5.60 -49.92 -18.46
CA GLY A 101 -6.20 -49.27 -19.64
C GLY A 101 -7.48 -48.47 -19.34
N LYS A 102 -8.25 -48.84 -18.30
CA LYS A 102 -9.42 -48.07 -17.81
C LYS A 102 -9.05 -46.81 -17.01
N VAL A 103 -7.79 -46.71 -16.59
CA VAL A 103 -7.30 -45.68 -15.65
C VAL A 103 -6.48 -44.63 -16.40
N THR A 104 -5.60 -45.05 -17.30
CA THR A 104 -4.87 -44.12 -18.20
C THR A 104 -5.85 -43.32 -19.08
N THR A 105 -6.97 -43.92 -19.48
CA THR A 105 -8.05 -43.26 -20.23
C THR A 105 -8.94 -42.34 -19.37
N THR A 106 -8.92 -42.44 -18.04
CA THR A 106 -9.64 -41.50 -17.16
C THR A 106 -8.75 -40.38 -16.62
N ALA A 107 -7.43 -40.54 -16.58
CA ALA A 107 -6.48 -39.50 -16.16
C ALA A 107 -6.44 -38.25 -17.08
N SER A 108 -6.86 -38.40 -18.35
CA SER A 108 -6.87 -37.35 -19.38
C SER A 108 -8.05 -36.38 -19.31
N SER A 109 -9.09 -36.65 -18.50
CA SER A 109 -10.39 -35.94 -18.53
C SER A 109 -10.67 -35.05 -17.30
N GLY A 110 -9.67 -34.24 -16.91
CA GLY A 110 -9.85 -33.16 -15.92
C GLY A 110 -9.78 -33.58 -14.44
N THR A 111 -10.03 -32.65 -13.53
CA THR A 111 -9.78 -32.83 -12.09
C THR A 111 -10.76 -33.80 -11.41
N SER A 112 -12.01 -33.85 -11.86
CA SER A 112 -13.06 -34.67 -11.25
C SER A 112 -13.00 -36.15 -11.64
N SER A 113 -12.40 -36.50 -12.79
CA SER A 113 -12.17 -37.89 -13.18
C SER A 113 -11.03 -38.52 -12.37
N ARG A 114 -9.97 -37.76 -12.07
CA ARG A 114 -8.81 -38.21 -11.27
C ARG A 114 -9.22 -38.65 -9.87
N LEU A 115 -10.06 -37.87 -9.19
CA LEU A 115 -10.65 -38.23 -7.90
C LEU A 115 -11.48 -39.54 -7.98
N LYS A 116 -12.25 -39.74 -9.05
CA LYS A 116 -13.00 -41.00 -9.28
C LYS A 116 -12.07 -42.18 -9.52
N ALA A 117 -10.95 -42.00 -10.24
CA ALA A 117 -9.98 -43.06 -10.50
C ALA A 117 -9.24 -43.50 -9.22
N VAL A 118 -8.80 -42.55 -8.39
CA VAL A 118 -8.16 -42.84 -7.09
C VAL A 118 -9.13 -43.56 -6.13
N LEU A 119 -10.40 -43.13 -6.07
CA LEU A 119 -11.43 -43.81 -5.28
C LEU A 119 -11.72 -45.23 -5.81
N ALA A 120 -11.86 -45.40 -7.12
CA ALA A 120 -12.08 -46.72 -7.74
C ALA A 120 -10.91 -47.68 -7.48
N TYR A 121 -9.66 -47.21 -7.48
CA TYR A 121 -8.52 -48.02 -7.06
C TYR A 121 -8.65 -48.44 -5.59
N LYS A 122 -8.84 -47.46 -4.69
CA LYS A 122 -8.86 -47.67 -3.24
C LYS A 122 -9.96 -48.63 -2.77
N PHE A 123 -11.13 -48.61 -3.43
CA PHE A 123 -12.29 -49.42 -3.06
C PHE A 123 -12.52 -50.69 -3.91
N TYR A 124 -12.02 -50.78 -5.14
CA TYR A 124 -12.31 -51.90 -6.04
C TYR A 124 -11.05 -52.61 -6.57
N TYR A 125 -10.09 -51.88 -7.15
CA TYR A 125 -8.94 -52.54 -7.80
C TYR A 125 -7.81 -52.97 -6.86
N LYS A 126 -7.65 -52.35 -5.68
CA LYS A 126 -6.56 -52.69 -4.72
C LYS A 126 -6.55 -54.17 -4.33
N GLY A 127 -7.72 -54.75 -4.04
CA GLY A 127 -7.85 -56.18 -3.69
C GLY A 127 -7.59 -57.12 -4.89
N LEU A 128 -8.03 -56.72 -6.09
CA LEU A 128 -7.78 -57.49 -7.32
C LEU A 128 -6.29 -57.52 -7.67
N ILE A 129 -5.60 -56.38 -7.56
CA ILE A 129 -4.16 -56.28 -7.85
C ILE A 129 -3.35 -57.11 -6.85
N ALA A 130 -3.64 -57.05 -5.55
CA ALA A 130 -2.96 -57.89 -4.56
C ALA A 130 -3.21 -59.41 -4.76
N SER A 131 -4.41 -59.79 -5.25
CA SER A 131 -4.74 -61.18 -5.61
C SER A 131 -4.01 -61.64 -6.87
N LEU A 132 -3.78 -60.74 -7.83
CA LEU A 132 -2.95 -60.99 -9.02
C LEU A 132 -1.47 -61.13 -8.64
N GLU A 133 -0.92 -60.17 -7.87
CA GLU A 133 0.45 -60.15 -7.34
C GLU A 133 0.79 -61.49 -6.67
N LYS A 134 -0.07 -61.96 -5.75
CA LYS A 134 0.10 -63.26 -5.07
C LYS A 134 0.10 -64.48 -6.01
N ARG A 135 -0.68 -64.47 -7.10
CA ARG A 135 -0.70 -65.57 -8.08
C ARG A 135 0.52 -65.56 -9.00
N ILE A 136 0.99 -64.37 -9.37
CA ILE A 136 2.20 -64.18 -10.19
C ILE A 136 3.47 -64.55 -9.39
N ASP A 137 3.53 -64.22 -8.10
CA ASP A 137 4.61 -64.71 -7.22
C ASP A 137 4.51 -66.24 -6.96
N GLY A 138 3.30 -66.80 -6.93
CA GLY A 138 3.12 -68.26 -6.96
C GLY A 138 3.74 -68.90 -8.21
N THR A 139 3.44 -68.34 -9.38
CA THR A 139 4.02 -68.71 -10.68
C THR A 139 5.55 -68.60 -10.65
N ARG A 140 6.09 -67.49 -10.15
CA ARG A 140 7.53 -67.23 -9.98
C ARG A 140 8.21 -68.31 -9.13
N ASN A 141 7.60 -68.69 -8.01
CA ASN A 141 8.16 -69.68 -7.09
C ASN A 141 8.10 -71.11 -7.67
N VAL A 142 7.02 -71.48 -8.35
CA VAL A 142 6.92 -72.77 -9.07
C VAL A 142 7.97 -72.85 -10.19
N MET A 143 8.14 -71.79 -10.99
CA MET A 143 9.22 -71.73 -11.98
C MET A 143 10.60 -71.98 -11.33
N ASN A 144 10.95 -71.16 -10.33
CA ASN A 144 12.25 -71.22 -9.67
C ASN A 144 12.56 -72.57 -9.01
N SER A 145 11.56 -73.24 -8.43
CA SER A 145 11.75 -74.46 -7.63
C SER A 145 11.56 -75.77 -8.40
N GLU A 146 10.60 -75.83 -9.32
CA GLU A 146 10.25 -77.07 -10.03
C GLU A 146 10.82 -77.11 -11.46
N PHE A 147 10.87 -75.98 -12.17
CA PHE A 147 11.27 -75.96 -13.59
C PHE A 147 12.77 -75.78 -13.80
N LEU A 148 13.36 -74.79 -13.11
CA LEU A 148 14.79 -74.48 -13.24
C LEU A 148 15.71 -75.57 -12.64
N SER A 149 15.13 -76.49 -11.85
CA SER A 149 15.82 -77.62 -11.22
C SER A 149 15.66 -78.95 -11.99
N ARG A 150 14.55 -79.15 -12.72
CA ARG A 150 14.20 -80.45 -13.34
C ARG A 150 14.25 -80.47 -14.87
N ILE A 151 13.97 -79.37 -15.58
CA ILE A 151 13.85 -79.38 -17.05
C ILE A 151 15.04 -78.72 -17.76
N CYS A 152 15.72 -77.77 -17.11
CA CYS A 152 16.72 -76.90 -17.75
C CYS A 152 18.09 -76.94 -17.06
N SER A 153 18.72 -78.12 -17.03
CA SER A 153 20.11 -78.25 -16.61
C SER A 153 21.07 -77.43 -17.49
N SER A 154 22.23 -77.01 -16.96
CA SER A 154 23.19 -76.20 -17.72
C SER A 154 23.74 -76.96 -18.94
N THR A 155 23.83 -78.28 -18.88
CA THR A 155 24.17 -79.16 -20.02
C THR A 155 23.11 -79.13 -21.13
N GLN A 156 21.81 -79.03 -20.81
CA GLN A 156 20.76 -78.87 -21.81
C GLN A 156 20.76 -77.48 -22.46
N ALA A 157 21.11 -76.43 -21.72
CA ALA A 157 21.28 -75.09 -22.29
C ALA A 157 22.53 -74.98 -23.16
N ALA A 158 23.64 -75.60 -22.74
CA ALA A 158 24.84 -75.73 -23.57
C ALA A 158 24.58 -76.54 -24.86
N HIS A 159 23.74 -77.59 -24.80
CA HIS A 159 23.27 -78.30 -25.99
C HIS A 159 22.46 -77.39 -26.92
N ALA A 160 21.47 -76.67 -26.38
CA ALA A 160 20.64 -75.74 -27.15
C ALA A 160 21.46 -74.61 -27.84
N ARG A 161 22.61 -74.22 -27.27
CA ARG A 161 23.58 -73.29 -27.87
C ARG A 161 24.31 -73.87 -29.10
N SER A 162 24.43 -75.20 -29.19
CA SER A 162 25.10 -75.92 -30.28
C SER A 162 24.17 -76.34 -31.43
N GLU A 163 22.86 -76.18 -31.26
CA GLU A 163 21.86 -76.48 -32.29
C GLU A 163 21.77 -75.36 -33.34
N GLU A 164 21.72 -75.72 -34.63
CA GLU A 164 21.73 -74.79 -35.77
C GLU A 164 20.69 -73.65 -35.66
N ARG A 165 19.52 -73.97 -35.09
CA ARG A 165 18.41 -73.04 -34.84
C ARG A 165 18.76 -71.90 -33.88
N TYR A 166 19.77 -72.04 -33.02
CA TYR A 166 20.23 -71.01 -32.10
C TYR A 166 20.57 -69.69 -32.81
N THR A 167 21.15 -69.79 -34.00
CA THR A 167 21.55 -68.63 -34.83
C THR A 167 20.36 -67.75 -35.23
N GLY A 168 19.20 -68.36 -35.48
CA GLY A 168 17.95 -67.70 -35.89
C GLY A 168 17.05 -67.22 -34.75
N LEU A 169 17.45 -67.40 -33.48
CA LEU A 169 16.70 -66.86 -32.34
C LEU A 169 16.85 -65.33 -32.22
N ASN A 170 15.89 -64.65 -31.61
CA ASN A 170 16.04 -63.23 -31.24
C ASN A 170 17.21 -63.03 -30.26
N ASP A 171 17.87 -61.88 -30.28
CA ASP A 171 19.10 -61.66 -29.51
C ASP A 171 18.86 -61.60 -28.00
N ASP A 172 17.68 -61.16 -27.53
CA ASP A 172 17.24 -61.35 -26.12
C ASP A 172 17.24 -62.84 -25.71
N MET A 173 16.87 -63.73 -26.63
CA MET A 173 16.77 -65.18 -26.37
C MET A 173 18.15 -65.84 -26.38
N LYS A 174 19.03 -65.42 -27.31
CA LYS A 174 20.45 -65.80 -27.29
C LYS A 174 21.10 -65.37 -25.98
N LEU A 175 20.92 -64.11 -25.59
CA LEU A 175 21.43 -63.53 -24.35
C LEU A 175 20.90 -64.22 -23.09
N PHE A 176 19.64 -64.68 -23.10
CA PHE A 176 19.07 -65.50 -22.03
C PHE A 176 19.74 -66.88 -21.96
N ILE A 177 19.87 -67.58 -23.09
CA ILE A 177 20.47 -68.93 -23.16
C ILE A 177 21.96 -68.90 -22.77
N ASP A 178 22.72 -67.90 -23.23
CA ASP A 178 24.14 -67.73 -22.86
C ASP A 178 24.29 -67.47 -21.35
N ARG A 179 23.56 -66.50 -20.77
CA ARG A 179 23.59 -66.24 -19.32
C ARG A 179 23.13 -67.44 -18.49
N TRP A 180 22.22 -68.25 -19.01
CA TRP A 180 21.76 -69.49 -18.37
C TRP A 180 22.81 -70.61 -18.44
N SER A 181 23.50 -70.75 -19.58
CA SER A 181 24.66 -71.64 -19.74
C SER A 181 25.79 -71.28 -18.76
N ASP A 182 26.03 -69.99 -18.55
CA ASP A 182 26.98 -69.45 -17.56
C ASP A 182 26.51 -69.62 -16.09
N GLY A 183 25.37 -70.27 -15.86
CA GLY A 183 24.88 -70.64 -14.53
C GLY A 183 24.20 -69.53 -13.73
N ARG A 184 23.89 -68.38 -14.34
CA ARG A 184 23.13 -67.29 -13.70
C ARG A 184 21.65 -67.67 -13.63
N ARG A 185 21.14 -67.87 -12.41
CA ARG A 185 19.78 -68.40 -12.16
C ARG A 185 18.80 -67.36 -11.63
N THR A 186 19.22 -66.12 -11.36
CA THR A 186 18.36 -65.10 -10.77
C THR A 186 17.66 -64.27 -11.83
N ILE A 187 16.34 -64.09 -11.72
CA ILE A 187 15.52 -63.31 -12.68
C ILE A 187 16.12 -61.91 -12.95
N SER A 188 16.61 -61.22 -11.91
CA SER A 188 17.22 -59.88 -12.03
C SER A 188 18.51 -59.84 -12.86
N GLU A 189 19.19 -60.99 -13.03
CA GLU A 189 20.42 -61.13 -13.83
C GLU A 189 20.13 -61.50 -15.28
N LEU A 190 18.88 -61.86 -15.61
CA LEU A 190 18.45 -62.39 -16.91
C LEU A 190 17.66 -61.39 -17.76
N VAL A 191 17.32 -60.22 -17.22
CA VAL A 191 16.71 -59.11 -17.98
C VAL A 191 17.77 -58.43 -18.88
N SER A 192 17.38 -58.02 -20.09
CA SER A 192 18.30 -57.40 -21.05
C SER A 192 18.73 -55.98 -20.63
N ALA A 193 19.95 -55.61 -21.01
CA ALA A 193 20.54 -54.32 -20.66
C ALA A 193 19.84 -53.14 -21.37
N GLU A 194 19.27 -53.39 -22.55
CA GLU A 194 18.51 -52.41 -23.33
C GLU A 194 17.24 -51.96 -22.61
N ALA A 195 16.53 -52.87 -21.95
CA ALA A 195 15.38 -52.54 -21.10
C ALA A 195 15.79 -51.64 -19.91
N GLN A 196 16.98 -51.83 -19.35
CA GLN A 196 17.51 -50.99 -18.27
C GLN A 196 17.96 -49.60 -18.79
N ALA A 197 18.65 -49.55 -19.94
CA ALA A 197 19.09 -48.31 -20.57
C ALA A 197 17.89 -47.42 -21.00
N THR A 198 16.88 -48.03 -21.63
CA THR A 198 15.66 -47.33 -22.06
C THR A 198 14.89 -46.75 -20.86
N ARG A 199 14.75 -47.53 -19.78
CA ARG A 199 14.17 -47.04 -18.52
C ARG A 199 14.97 -45.88 -17.93
N ALA A 200 16.29 -45.98 -17.86
CA ALA A 200 17.14 -44.92 -17.30
C ALA A 200 17.01 -43.59 -18.07
N LEU A 201 16.96 -43.64 -19.41
CA LEU A 201 16.74 -42.46 -20.25
C LEU A 201 15.37 -41.82 -20.00
N VAL A 202 14.30 -42.62 -20.01
CA VAL A 202 12.92 -42.14 -19.78
C VAL A 202 12.76 -41.57 -18.36
N THR A 203 13.33 -42.21 -17.33
CA THR A 203 13.32 -41.67 -15.96
C THR A 203 14.09 -40.35 -15.87
N SER A 204 15.22 -40.21 -16.57
CA SER A 204 15.98 -38.96 -16.62
C SER A 204 15.18 -37.82 -17.26
N GLU A 205 14.56 -38.05 -18.43
CA GLU A 205 13.69 -37.03 -19.06
C GLU A 205 12.44 -36.73 -18.22
N ALA A 206 11.85 -37.73 -17.55
CA ALA A 206 10.72 -37.54 -16.65
C ALA A 206 11.07 -36.61 -15.48
N VAL A 207 12.23 -36.80 -14.84
CA VAL A 207 12.72 -35.95 -13.74
C VAL A 207 13.02 -34.53 -14.22
N GLN A 208 13.67 -34.37 -15.37
CA GLN A 208 13.91 -33.03 -15.95
C GLN A 208 12.61 -32.33 -16.32
N THR A 209 11.64 -33.06 -16.88
CA THR A 209 10.32 -32.51 -17.24
C THR A 209 9.53 -32.11 -16.00
N ARG A 210 9.56 -32.92 -14.94
CA ARG A 210 8.95 -32.61 -13.64
C ARG A 210 9.52 -31.31 -13.06
N GLY A 211 10.85 -31.18 -12.95
CA GLY A 211 11.49 -29.96 -12.46
C GLY A 211 11.19 -28.72 -13.29
N ARG A 212 11.00 -28.86 -14.61
CA ARG A 212 10.55 -27.76 -15.49
C ARG A 212 9.09 -27.37 -15.23
N ILE A 213 8.21 -28.32 -14.93
CA ILE A 213 6.79 -28.06 -14.59
C ILE A 213 6.69 -27.37 -13.22
N ASP A 214 7.36 -27.89 -12.19
CA ASP A 214 7.31 -27.33 -10.83
C ASP A 214 7.89 -25.88 -10.79
N LEU A 215 8.92 -25.61 -11.59
CA LEU A 215 9.45 -24.27 -11.80
C LEU A 215 8.45 -23.33 -12.51
N LEU A 216 7.69 -23.84 -13.49
CA LEU A 216 6.65 -23.06 -14.17
C LEU A 216 5.46 -22.78 -13.24
N GLU A 217 5.01 -23.75 -12.45
CA GLU A 217 3.97 -23.57 -11.44
C GLU A 217 4.37 -22.52 -10.39
N THR A 218 5.57 -22.63 -9.84
CA THR A 218 6.14 -21.64 -8.90
C THR A 218 6.16 -20.23 -9.50
N ARG A 219 6.56 -20.10 -10.78
CA ARG A 219 6.56 -18.82 -11.51
C ARG A 219 5.14 -18.28 -11.78
N LEU A 220 4.17 -19.16 -12.05
CA LEU A 220 2.77 -18.79 -12.29
C LEU A 220 2.09 -18.32 -11.00
N VAL A 221 2.25 -19.05 -9.90
CA VAL A 221 1.74 -18.63 -8.57
C VAL A 221 2.35 -17.28 -8.17
N THR A 222 3.68 -17.14 -8.27
CA THR A 222 4.37 -15.89 -7.95
C THR A 222 3.90 -14.71 -8.81
N ARG A 223 3.65 -14.93 -10.11
CA ARG A 223 3.07 -13.91 -11.00
C ARG A 223 1.64 -13.55 -10.62
N SER A 224 0.81 -14.54 -10.29
CA SER A 224 -0.59 -14.34 -9.89
C SER A 224 -0.68 -13.50 -8.61
N SER A 225 0.07 -13.86 -7.56
CA SER A 225 0.09 -13.10 -6.30
C SER A 225 0.60 -11.67 -6.47
N ARG A 226 1.66 -11.45 -7.27
CA ARG A 226 2.13 -10.09 -7.60
C ARG A 226 1.08 -9.28 -8.37
N HIS A 227 0.36 -9.92 -9.29
CA HIS A 227 -0.69 -9.24 -10.05
C HIS A 227 -1.84 -8.79 -9.14
N GLN A 228 -2.30 -9.67 -8.25
CA GLN A 228 -3.33 -9.35 -7.24
C GLN A 228 -2.88 -8.23 -6.28
N ALA A 229 -1.62 -8.22 -5.85
CA ALA A 229 -1.05 -7.15 -5.03
C ALA A 229 -1.03 -5.81 -5.78
N GLU A 230 -0.60 -5.78 -7.04
CA GLU A 230 -0.55 -4.56 -7.85
C GLU A 230 -1.95 -4.03 -8.21
N GLU A 231 -2.93 -4.91 -8.40
CA GLU A 231 -4.34 -4.54 -8.56
C GLU A 231 -4.93 -3.96 -7.26
N ALA A 232 -4.64 -4.56 -6.11
CA ALA A 232 -5.05 -4.03 -4.81
C ALA A 232 -4.41 -2.65 -4.56
N ARG A 233 -3.11 -2.48 -4.88
CA ARG A 233 -2.39 -1.21 -4.82
C ARG A 233 -3.06 -0.13 -5.66
N ARG A 234 -3.27 -0.41 -6.96
CA ARG A 234 -3.93 0.52 -7.90
C ARG A 234 -5.33 0.90 -7.43
N ARG A 235 -6.10 -0.04 -6.87
CA ARG A 235 -7.44 0.20 -6.32
C ARG A 235 -7.38 1.16 -5.13
N VAL A 236 -6.58 0.87 -4.10
CA VAL A 236 -6.47 1.72 -2.90
C VAL A 236 -6.08 3.15 -3.29
N LEU A 237 -5.03 3.30 -4.12
CA LEU A 237 -4.59 4.61 -4.60
C LEU A 237 -5.69 5.36 -5.37
N SER A 238 -6.42 4.67 -6.25
CA SER A 238 -7.53 5.29 -7.00
C SER A 238 -8.68 5.80 -6.13
N THR A 239 -8.91 5.23 -4.93
CA THR A 239 -9.91 5.76 -3.97
C THR A 239 -9.41 6.96 -3.16
N LEU A 240 -8.09 7.17 -3.10
CA LEU A 240 -7.48 8.33 -2.43
C LEU A 240 -7.31 9.51 -3.39
N TRP A 241 -7.00 9.25 -4.66
CA TRP A 241 -6.83 10.27 -5.71
C TRP A 241 -8.10 11.11 -5.94
N PHE A 242 -7.94 12.39 -6.29
CA PHE A 242 -9.01 13.25 -6.80
C PHE A 242 -8.45 14.23 -7.85
N ARG A 243 -9.32 14.73 -8.75
CA ARG A 243 -8.92 15.45 -9.97
C ARG A 243 -8.05 16.68 -9.72
N GLU A 244 -8.38 17.44 -8.68
CA GLU A 244 -7.73 18.72 -8.34
C GLU A 244 -6.52 18.57 -7.40
N MET A 245 -6.11 17.34 -7.05
CA MET A 245 -5.10 17.03 -6.02
C MET A 245 -3.76 17.78 -6.21
N ASN A 246 -3.31 17.93 -7.45
CA ASN A 246 -2.06 18.62 -7.79
C ASN A 246 -2.29 20.01 -8.41
N GLU A 247 -3.54 20.49 -8.49
CA GLU A 247 -3.88 21.71 -9.25
C GLU A 247 -3.25 22.97 -8.66
N ARG A 248 -3.14 23.08 -7.33
CA ARG A 248 -2.50 24.21 -6.65
C ARG A 248 -0.98 24.25 -6.92
N GLU A 249 -0.28 23.12 -6.84
CA GLU A 249 1.16 23.03 -7.18
C GLU A 249 1.43 23.40 -8.65
N ASN A 250 0.57 22.93 -9.56
CA ASN A 250 0.67 23.23 -10.98
C ASN A 250 0.39 24.71 -11.31
N LYS A 251 -0.35 25.42 -10.44
CA LYS A 251 -0.66 26.86 -10.57
C LYS A 251 0.34 27.80 -9.90
N ILE A 252 1.23 27.29 -9.04
CA ILE A 252 2.30 28.09 -8.44
C ILE A 252 3.41 28.26 -9.49
N GLU A 253 3.83 29.50 -9.74
CA GLU A 253 4.94 29.79 -10.67
C GLU A 253 6.26 29.19 -10.14
N GLU A 254 7.20 28.89 -11.03
CA GLU A 254 8.54 28.42 -10.61
C GLU A 254 9.34 29.61 -10.03
N ALA A 255 10.29 29.34 -9.13
CA ALA A 255 11.18 30.37 -8.63
C ALA A 255 12.19 30.81 -9.71
N SER A 256 12.71 32.03 -9.59
CA SER A 256 14.02 32.37 -10.15
C SER A 256 15.07 31.95 -9.14
N ASP A 257 16.09 31.19 -9.54
CA ASP A 257 17.08 30.62 -8.61
C ASP A 257 17.69 31.71 -7.69
N GLU A 258 18.02 32.87 -8.27
CA GLU A 258 18.57 34.04 -7.59
C GLU A 258 17.72 34.57 -6.42
N THR A 259 16.40 34.35 -6.41
CA THR A 259 15.49 34.91 -5.38
C THR A 259 15.16 33.96 -4.23
N VAL A 260 15.61 32.70 -4.31
CA VAL A 260 15.33 31.65 -3.32
C VAL A 260 16.60 30.96 -2.78
N GLU A 261 17.74 31.07 -3.46
CA GLU A 261 19.00 30.40 -3.12
C GLU A 261 19.51 30.70 -1.69
N TRP A 262 19.15 31.88 -1.14
CA TRP A 262 19.46 32.28 0.24
C TRP A 262 19.00 31.27 1.30
N VAL A 263 17.99 30.44 1.01
CA VAL A 263 17.48 29.41 1.93
C VAL A 263 18.47 28.27 2.17
N PHE A 264 19.43 28.09 1.25
CA PHE A 264 20.52 27.11 1.36
C PHE A 264 21.87 27.74 1.71
N SER A 265 21.97 29.08 1.73
CA SER A 265 23.20 29.80 2.04
C SER A 265 23.54 29.75 3.53
N GLU A 266 24.83 29.67 3.85
CA GLU A 266 25.33 29.89 5.20
C GLU A 266 25.64 31.37 5.48
N GLU A 267 25.38 32.30 4.55
CA GLU A 267 25.56 33.73 4.75
C GLU A 267 24.43 34.35 5.61
N PRO A 268 24.69 35.44 6.34
CA PRO A 268 23.64 36.19 7.03
C PRO A 268 22.67 36.86 6.05
N LEU A 269 21.40 36.90 6.44
CA LEU A 269 20.36 37.71 5.82
C LEU A 269 20.54 39.20 6.17
N ALA A 270 19.72 40.07 5.58
CA ALA A 270 19.83 41.52 5.73
C ALA A 270 19.59 42.05 7.16
N ASP A 271 19.06 41.22 8.05
CA ASP A 271 18.87 41.46 9.49
C ASP A 271 20.05 40.96 10.36
N GLY A 272 20.98 40.18 9.77
CA GLY A 272 22.11 39.54 10.45
C GLY A 272 21.85 38.11 10.94
N GLU A 273 20.64 37.58 10.82
CA GLU A 273 20.32 36.17 11.14
C GLU A 273 20.73 35.23 9.98
N LYS A 274 21.04 33.97 10.27
CA LYS A 274 21.32 32.94 9.24
C LYS A 274 20.10 32.06 9.00
N CYS A 275 19.83 31.69 7.75
CA CYS A 275 18.75 30.76 7.44
C CYS A 275 19.07 29.34 7.94
N ARG A 276 18.45 28.92 9.06
CA ARG A 276 18.70 27.60 9.68
C ARG A 276 18.00 26.42 8.99
N PHE A 277 17.63 26.55 7.72
CA PHE A 277 16.93 25.48 6.97
C PHE A 277 17.83 24.26 6.73
N VAL A 278 19.10 24.47 6.38
CA VAL A 278 20.08 23.38 6.21
C VAL A 278 20.40 22.66 7.52
N GLU A 279 20.54 23.39 8.64
CA GLU A 279 20.62 22.79 9.98
C GLU A 279 19.40 21.93 10.27
N TRP A 280 18.21 22.44 9.93
CA TRP A 280 16.95 21.80 10.21
C TRP A 280 16.81 20.47 9.47
N LEU A 281 17.05 20.44 8.15
CA LEU A 281 16.97 19.23 7.32
C LEU A 281 17.83 18.09 7.87
N LYS A 282 19.05 18.42 8.34
CA LYS A 282 20.05 17.47 8.87
C LYS A 282 19.76 16.97 10.29
N SER A 283 18.71 17.45 10.96
CA SER A 283 18.51 17.27 12.41
C SER A 283 17.19 16.60 12.79
N ASP A 284 17.18 15.98 13.98
CA ASP A 284 15.97 15.53 14.68
C ASP A 284 15.09 16.70 15.18
N ARG A 285 15.36 17.96 14.79
CA ARG A 285 14.43 19.07 15.06
C ARG A 285 13.06 18.79 14.47
N SER A 286 12.06 19.42 15.09
CA SER A 286 10.65 19.41 14.70
C SER A 286 10.39 19.99 13.28
N VAL A 287 9.41 20.89 13.10
CA VAL A 287 8.97 21.50 11.79
C VAL A 287 9.98 22.51 11.27
N PHE A 288 9.78 22.99 10.04
CA PHE A 288 10.26 24.31 9.62
C PHE A 288 9.05 25.17 9.26
N TRP A 289 8.88 26.31 9.92
CA TRP A 289 7.75 27.21 9.67
C TRP A 289 8.21 28.39 8.82
N ILE A 290 7.59 28.56 7.64
CA ILE A 290 7.87 29.68 6.73
C ILE A 290 6.72 30.69 6.87
N SER A 291 7.00 31.82 7.51
CA SER A 291 6.08 32.97 7.59
C SER A 291 6.49 34.07 6.60
N GLY A 292 5.58 35.02 6.35
CA GLY A 292 5.79 36.09 5.38
C GLY A 292 4.46 36.67 4.88
N LYS A 293 4.49 37.94 4.46
CA LYS A 293 3.30 38.69 4.02
C LYS A 293 2.60 38.02 2.82
N PRO A 294 1.32 38.32 2.51
CA PRO A 294 0.73 37.98 1.23
C PRO A 294 1.62 38.45 0.06
N GLY A 295 1.68 37.67 -1.02
CA GLY A 295 2.53 37.97 -2.19
C GLY A 295 4.05 37.75 -2.03
N SER A 296 4.57 37.49 -0.81
CA SER A 296 6.02 37.33 -0.56
C SER A 296 6.68 36.04 -1.10
N GLY A 297 6.06 35.33 -2.04
CA GLY A 297 6.66 34.14 -2.68
C GLY A 297 6.70 32.85 -1.84
N LYS A 298 6.08 32.79 -0.65
CA LYS A 298 6.09 31.60 0.24
C LYS A 298 5.83 30.26 -0.49
N SER A 299 4.76 30.20 -1.28
CA SER A 299 4.37 28.99 -2.02
C SER A 299 5.37 28.63 -3.13
N THR A 300 5.96 29.64 -3.78
CA THR A 300 7.02 29.50 -4.78
C THR A 300 8.30 28.94 -4.14
N LEU A 301 8.69 29.43 -2.96
CA LEU A 301 9.78 28.89 -2.15
C LEU A 301 9.50 27.43 -1.73
N MET A 302 8.31 27.13 -1.21
CA MET A 302 7.90 25.75 -0.88
C MET A 302 8.02 24.81 -2.08
N LYS A 303 7.59 25.25 -3.27
CA LYS A 303 7.68 24.47 -4.52
C LYS A 303 9.13 24.27 -4.99
N PHE A 304 9.99 25.28 -4.86
CA PHE A 304 11.43 25.18 -5.12
C PHE A 304 12.10 24.16 -4.18
N LEU A 305 11.89 24.30 -2.87
CA LEU A 305 12.43 23.40 -1.85
C LEU A 305 12.03 21.93 -2.05
N LEU A 306 10.85 21.68 -2.61
CA LEU A 306 10.33 20.35 -2.94
C LEU A 306 10.98 19.70 -4.18
N ARG A 307 11.74 20.45 -4.98
CA ARG A 307 12.39 20.00 -6.22
C ARG A 307 13.91 20.02 -6.14
N ASP A 308 14.47 20.85 -5.26
CA ASP A 308 15.92 20.95 -5.06
C ASP A 308 16.53 19.64 -4.53
N SER A 309 17.65 19.21 -5.13
CA SER A 309 18.35 17.99 -4.76
C SER A 309 18.96 18.05 -3.35
N ARG A 310 19.38 19.24 -2.90
CA ARG A 310 20.01 19.47 -1.58
C ARG A 310 19.02 19.19 -0.44
N THR A 311 17.73 19.49 -0.64
CA THR A 311 16.67 19.09 0.31
C THR A 311 16.71 17.58 0.56
N THR A 312 16.82 16.78 -0.51
CA THR A 312 16.84 15.32 -0.41
C THR A 312 18.15 14.80 0.18
N GLU A 313 19.28 15.37 -0.22
CA GLU A 313 20.63 15.03 0.30
C GLU A 313 20.76 15.30 1.81
N TYR A 314 20.34 16.47 2.26
CA TYR A 314 20.39 16.85 3.67
C TYR A 314 19.38 16.09 4.53
N LEU A 315 18.20 15.72 4.00
CA LEU A 315 17.29 14.79 4.69
C LEU A 315 17.86 13.38 4.79
N GLY A 316 18.56 12.89 3.77
CA GLY A 316 19.26 11.60 3.80
C GLY A 316 20.37 11.55 4.87
N THR A 317 20.97 12.71 5.17
CA THR A 317 21.93 12.89 6.28
C THR A 317 21.26 12.75 7.66
N TRP A 318 19.99 13.16 7.80
CA TRP A 318 19.21 12.97 9.02
C TRP A 318 18.78 11.51 9.21
N LYS A 319 18.00 10.97 8.27
CA LYS A 319 17.49 9.59 8.29
C LYS A 319 17.36 9.03 6.88
N THR A 320 17.77 7.79 6.70
CA THR A 320 17.63 7.05 5.44
C THR A 320 16.97 5.69 5.73
N PRO A 321 15.93 5.27 4.99
CA PRO A 321 15.29 6.00 3.90
C PRO A 321 14.31 7.08 4.40
N VAL A 322 14.18 8.15 3.61
CA VAL A 322 13.26 9.27 3.86
C VAL A 322 12.36 9.49 2.64
N GLN A 323 11.09 9.79 2.89
CA GLN A 323 10.10 10.10 1.87
C GLN A 323 9.56 11.53 2.07
N ILE A 324 9.59 12.33 1.01
CA ILE A 324 9.02 13.67 1.00
C ILE A 324 7.55 13.59 0.57
N CYS A 325 6.65 14.20 1.33
CA CYS A 325 5.24 14.35 0.99
C CYS A 325 4.83 15.81 1.13
N ARG A 326 3.82 16.23 0.36
CA ARG A 326 3.42 17.62 0.18
C ARG A 326 1.91 17.78 0.11
N PHE A 327 1.40 18.90 0.63
CA PHE A 327 0.05 19.38 0.35
C PHE A 327 0.04 20.91 0.35
N PHE A 328 -0.63 21.48 -0.65
CA PHE A 328 -0.86 22.91 -0.75
C PHE A 328 -2.35 23.15 -0.57
N PHE A 329 -2.73 23.81 0.52
CA PHE A 329 -4.10 24.29 0.71
C PHE A 329 -4.42 25.40 -0.31
N PHE A 330 -5.69 25.56 -0.66
CA PHE A 330 -6.14 26.60 -1.58
C PHE A 330 -7.59 27.03 -1.30
N GLU A 331 -7.77 28.23 -0.74
CA GLU A 331 -9.08 28.75 -0.34
C GLU A 331 -9.98 29.00 -1.57
N LEU A 332 -9.38 29.51 -2.65
CA LEU A 332 -10.02 29.74 -3.95
C LEU A 332 -10.13 28.45 -4.78
N GLY A 333 -9.82 27.28 -4.20
CA GLY A 333 -9.99 25.98 -4.83
C GLY A 333 -11.45 25.65 -5.11
N SER A 334 -11.74 25.20 -6.33
CA SER A 334 -13.09 24.83 -6.77
C SER A 334 -13.59 23.52 -6.17
N ASN A 335 -12.69 22.68 -5.66
CA ASN A 335 -13.02 21.49 -4.88
C ASN A 335 -12.74 21.74 -3.39
N ALA A 336 -13.75 21.52 -2.53
CA ALA A 336 -13.64 21.68 -1.09
C ALA A 336 -12.47 20.87 -0.46
N LEU A 337 -12.07 19.75 -1.07
CA LEU A 337 -10.91 18.96 -0.65
C LEU A 337 -9.60 19.76 -0.67
N GLN A 338 -9.47 20.79 -1.52
CA GLN A 338 -8.27 21.64 -1.58
C GLN A 338 -8.14 22.55 -0.35
N LYS A 339 -9.20 22.71 0.46
CA LYS A 339 -9.22 23.54 1.68
C LYS A 339 -9.72 22.79 2.92
N GLN A 340 -9.76 21.45 2.86
CA GLN A 340 -10.21 20.58 3.94
C GLN A 340 -9.16 19.54 4.32
N LEU A 341 -9.14 19.18 5.60
CA LEU A 341 -8.30 18.15 6.18
C LEU A 341 -8.51 16.78 5.51
N ARG A 342 -9.73 16.49 5.02
CA ARG A 342 -10.02 15.27 4.22
C ARG A 342 -9.16 15.20 2.95
N GLY A 343 -8.97 16.31 2.23
CA GLY A 343 -8.14 16.33 1.02
C GLY A 343 -6.65 16.29 1.33
N CYS A 344 -6.22 16.97 2.40
CA CYS A 344 -4.86 16.87 2.93
C CYS A 344 -4.50 15.42 3.26
N CYS A 345 -5.29 14.74 4.12
CA CYS A 345 -5.05 13.35 4.49
C CYS A 345 -5.12 12.38 3.28
N ARG A 346 -6.03 12.59 2.32
CA ARG A 346 -6.08 11.81 1.06
C ARG A 346 -4.80 11.95 0.25
N THR A 347 -4.30 13.18 0.09
CA THR A 347 -3.12 13.48 -0.73
C THR A 347 -1.85 12.93 -0.10
N LEU A 348 -1.66 13.14 1.21
CA LEU A 348 -0.53 12.58 1.95
C LEU A 348 -0.55 11.05 1.93
N LEU A 349 -1.71 10.41 2.15
CA LEU A 349 -1.83 8.96 2.04
C LEU A 349 -1.54 8.44 0.63
N HIS A 350 -2.04 9.11 -0.42
CA HIS A 350 -1.73 8.73 -1.79
C HIS A 350 -0.22 8.77 -2.05
N GLN A 351 0.45 9.86 -1.68
CA GLN A 351 1.90 10.01 -1.89
C GLN A 351 2.72 8.99 -1.09
N ILE A 352 2.36 8.74 0.18
CA ILE A 352 3.03 7.74 1.03
C ILE A 352 2.89 6.35 0.41
N LEU A 353 1.66 5.91 0.10
CA LEU A 353 1.36 4.56 -0.35
C LEU A 353 1.77 4.29 -1.81
N ASP A 354 1.86 5.33 -2.65
CA ASP A 354 2.34 5.20 -4.03
C ASP A 354 3.88 5.12 -4.07
N GLY A 355 4.56 6.04 -3.37
CA GLY A 355 6.02 6.05 -3.29
C GLY A 355 6.62 4.89 -2.49
N ASN A 356 5.82 4.17 -1.69
CA ASN A 356 6.27 3.09 -0.83
C ASN A 356 5.35 1.85 -0.85
N PRO A 357 5.59 0.91 -1.79
CA PRO A 357 4.82 -0.34 -1.87
C PRO A 357 4.89 -1.19 -0.60
N THR A 358 6.03 -1.22 0.11
CA THR A 358 6.21 -2.05 1.31
C THR A 358 5.37 -1.56 2.49
N ILE A 359 5.17 -0.24 2.63
CA ILE A 359 4.21 0.31 3.59
C ILE A 359 2.79 -0.09 3.21
N LEU A 360 2.42 -0.01 1.93
CA LEU A 360 1.09 -0.42 1.48
C LEU A 360 0.83 -1.92 1.69
N GLU A 361 1.80 -2.79 1.42
CA GLU A 361 1.74 -4.22 1.76
C GLU A 361 1.56 -4.44 3.26
N THR A 362 2.33 -3.74 4.10
CA THR A 362 2.22 -3.80 5.56
C THR A 362 0.82 -3.35 6.04
N MET A 363 0.30 -2.27 5.46
CA MET A 363 -1.04 -1.76 5.79
C MET A 363 -2.15 -2.68 5.31
N LEU A 364 -2.01 -3.31 4.13
CA LEU A 364 -2.96 -4.32 3.64
C LEU A 364 -2.98 -5.60 4.50
N GLN A 365 -1.83 -6.00 5.07
CA GLN A 365 -1.74 -7.11 6.02
C GLN A 365 -2.39 -6.77 7.36
N LYS A 366 -2.12 -5.58 7.93
CA LYS A 366 -2.72 -5.11 9.19
C LYS A 366 -4.21 -4.81 9.07
N ARG A 367 -4.63 -4.26 7.93
CA ARG A 367 -5.98 -3.74 7.66
C ARG A 367 -6.54 -4.29 6.34
N PRO A 368 -7.00 -5.56 6.32
CA PRO A 368 -7.59 -6.17 5.12
C PRO A 368 -8.81 -5.43 4.57
N GLU A 369 -9.46 -4.57 5.36
CA GLU A 369 -10.55 -3.68 4.92
C GLU A 369 -10.12 -2.67 3.85
N LEU A 370 -8.85 -2.25 3.81
CA LEU A 370 -8.35 -1.31 2.81
C LEU A 370 -8.46 -1.87 1.39
N SER A 371 -8.22 -3.17 1.21
CA SER A 371 -8.36 -3.86 -0.08
C SER A 371 -9.78 -3.86 -0.66
N LYS A 372 -10.78 -3.58 0.19
CA LYS A 372 -12.22 -3.60 -0.10
C LYS A 372 -12.80 -2.21 -0.40
N LYS A 373 -12.00 -1.14 -0.28
CA LYS A 373 -12.42 0.21 -0.70
C LYS A 373 -12.61 0.22 -2.22
N LEU A 374 -13.73 0.77 -2.67
CA LEU A 374 -14.15 0.87 -4.08
C LEU A 374 -14.37 2.32 -4.51
N SER A 375 -14.62 3.24 -3.56
CA SER A 375 -14.93 4.65 -3.84
C SER A 375 -14.22 5.61 -2.89
N GLU A 376 -14.03 6.85 -3.33
CA GLU A 376 -13.58 7.94 -2.47
C GLU A 376 -14.54 8.28 -1.32
N TYR A 377 -15.82 7.94 -1.47
CA TYR A 377 -16.86 8.13 -0.46
C TYR A 377 -16.73 7.14 0.71
N ASP A 378 -16.08 5.99 0.50
CA ASP A 378 -15.88 4.94 1.51
C ASP A 378 -14.96 5.38 2.67
N TRP A 379 -14.28 6.52 2.54
CA TRP A 379 -13.29 7.03 3.48
C TRP A 379 -13.87 8.07 4.45
N SER A 380 -13.86 7.77 5.74
CA SER A 380 -14.15 8.79 6.78
C SER A 380 -12.90 9.59 7.15
N LEU A 381 -13.06 10.84 7.61
CA LEU A 381 -11.92 11.65 8.09
C LEU A 381 -11.17 10.99 9.26
N ARG A 382 -11.91 10.33 10.17
CA ARG A 382 -11.33 9.57 11.30
C ARG A 382 -10.45 8.41 10.80
N GLU A 383 -10.92 7.69 9.78
CA GLU A 383 -10.20 6.57 9.17
C GLU A 383 -8.97 7.05 8.41
N LEU A 384 -9.09 8.09 7.57
CA LEU A 384 -7.98 8.71 6.85
C LEU A 384 -6.87 9.17 7.81
N SER A 385 -7.23 9.92 8.86
CA SER A 385 -6.24 10.41 9.84
C SER A 385 -5.61 9.28 10.65
N GLY A 386 -6.37 8.23 11.01
CA GLY A 386 -5.84 7.05 11.71
C GLY A 386 -4.91 6.20 10.85
N VAL A 387 -5.25 5.99 9.58
CA VAL A 387 -4.40 5.29 8.61
C VAL A 387 -3.14 6.11 8.30
N LEU A 388 -3.24 7.43 8.21
CA LEU A 388 -2.09 8.33 8.04
C LEU A 388 -1.13 8.28 9.23
N GLN A 389 -1.65 8.42 10.46
CA GLN A 389 -0.85 8.27 11.69
C GLN A 389 -0.18 6.89 11.75
N GLU A 390 -0.89 5.82 11.37
CA GLU A 390 -0.32 4.47 11.38
C GLU A 390 0.80 4.31 10.33
N CYS A 391 0.63 4.78 9.10
CA CYS A 391 1.69 4.79 8.09
C CYS A 391 2.94 5.55 8.57
N LEU A 392 2.76 6.73 9.14
CA LEU A 392 3.85 7.58 9.65
C LEU A 392 4.53 7.01 10.91
N SER A 393 3.89 6.06 11.60
CA SER A 393 4.44 5.35 12.76
C SER A 393 5.27 4.11 12.39
N LEU A 394 5.33 3.70 11.12
CA LEU A 394 6.14 2.58 10.65
C LEU A 394 7.63 2.98 10.61
N GLY A 395 8.32 2.81 11.74
CA GLY A 395 9.69 3.27 12.02
C GLY A 395 10.83 2.71 11.14
N HIS A 396 10.52 2.09 10.00
CA HIS A 396 11.49 1.78 8.93
C HIS A 396 11.70 2.95 7.95
N TRP A 397 10.85 3.99 8.00
CA TRP A 397 10.89 5.14 7.10
C TRP A 397 10.74 6.46 7.86
N ALA A 398 11.50 7.48 7.44
CA ALA A 398 11.32 8.86 7.88
C ALA A 398 10.45 9.64 6.88
N PHE A 399 9.72 10.67 7.36
CA PHE A 399 8.80 11.45 6.53
C PHE A 399 9.03 12.95 6.70
N CYS A 400 9.24 13.65 5.60
CA CYS A 400 9.27 15.12 5.56
C CYS A 400 7.97 15.63 4.93
N LEU A 401 7.14 16.33 5.71
CA LEU A 401 5.84 16.82 5.29
C LEU A 401 5.91 18.33 5.01
N PHE A 402 5.71 18.73 3.76
CA PHE A 402 5.60 20.12 3.34
C PHE A 402 4.11 20.50 3.27
N LEU A 403 3.67 21.39 4.16
CA LEU A 403 2.28 21.88 4.21
C LEU A 403 2.29 23.40 4.01
N ASP A 404 1.75 23.85 2.88
CA ASP A 404 1.66 25.27 2.51
C ASP A 404 0.21 25.76 2.53
N GLY A 405 0.00 27.05 2.83
CA GLY A 405 -1.34 27.66 2.94
C GLY A 405 -2.16 27.18 4.14
N LEU A 406 -1.54 26.84 5.28
CA LEU A 406 -2.25 26.37 6.48
C LEU A 406 -3.30 27.37 7.03
N ASP A 407 -3.18 28.64 6.64
CA ASP A 407 -4.16 29.73 6.82
C ASP A 407 -5.36 29.64 5.86
N GLU A 408 -5.18 29.12 4.64
CA GLU A 408 -6.22 28.89 3.61
C GLU A 408 -7.16 27.69 3.90
N ILE A 409 -7.04 27.03 5.06
CA ILE A 409 -7.96 25.96 5.49
C ILE A 409 -9.31 26.52 5.99
N VAL A 410 -10.40 25.83 5.64
CA VAL A 410 -11.78 26.08 6.13
C VAL A 410 -11.78 26.27 7.64
N SER A 411 -12.45 27.33 8.11
CA SER A 411 -12.30 27.86 9.47
C SER A 411 -12.62 26.84 10.57
N GLU A 412 -13.61 26.00 10.31
CA GLU A 412 -14.15 24.97 11.18
C GLU A 412 -13.20 23.77 11.35
N GLU A 413 -12.24 23.60 10.45
CA GLU A 413 -11.22 22.53 10.51
C GLU A 413 -9.84 23.03 10.99
N ARG A 414 -9.66 24.33 11.29
CA ARG A 414 -8.40 24.91 11.82
C ARG A 414 -7.93 24.20 13.09
N ASP A 415 -8.84 23.98 14.02
CA ASP A 415 -8.62 23.19 15.24
C ASP A 415 -8.19 21.74 14.94
N ALA A 416 -8.69 21.16 13.85
CA ALA A 416 -8.45 19.77 13.48
C ALA A 416 -7.09 19.57 12.80
N ILE A 417 -6.65 20.51 11.95
CA ILE A 417 -5.28 20.47 11.40
C ILE A 417 -4.24 20.73 12.49
N VAL A 418 -4.47 21.64 13.44
CA VAL A 418 -3.58 21.84 14.59
C VAL A 418 -3.49 20.57 15.44
N LYS A 419 -4.62 19.91 15.73
CA LYS A 419 -4.64 18.62 16.43
C LYS A 419 -3.97 17.49 15.64
N LEU A 420 -4.05 17.49 14.30
CA LEU A 420 -3.31 16.55 13.47
C LEU A 420 -1.81 16.81 13.56
N VAL A 421 -1.33 18.02 13.24
CA VAL A 421 0.10 18.38 13.29
C VAL A 421 0.68 18.15 14.69
N GLY A 422 -0.02 18.55 15.76
CA GLY A 422 0.37 18.30 17.15
C GLY A 422 0.30 16.83 17.59
N SER A 423 -0.40 15.96 16.87
CA SER A 423 -0.32 14.50 17.04
C SER A 423 0.87 13.91 16.27
N LEU A 424 1.13 14.40 15.05
CA LEU A 424 2.25 13.97 14.22
C LEU A 424 3.59 14.37 14.88
N ARG A 425 3.69 15.55 15.50
CA ARG A 425 4.82 15.99 16.35
C ARG A 425 5.33 14.92 17.31
N ARG A 426 4.43 14.09 17.84
CA ARG A 426 4.74 13.09 18.89
C ARG A 426 5.42 11.84 18.32
N LEU A 427 5.45 11.69 17.00
CA LEU A 427 6.19 10.63 16.33
C LEU A 427 7.66 11.07 16.16
N PRO A 428 8.66 10.28 16.57
CA PRO A 428 10.09 10.59 16.37
C PRO A 428 10.54 10.53 14.89
N THR A 429 9.57 10.35 13.98
CA THR A 429 9.69 10.42 12.52
C THR A 429 9.14 11.73 11.93
N VAL A 430 8.47 12.62 12.71
CA VAL A 430 7.68 13.76 12.18
C VAL A 430 7.80 15.08 13.02
N LYS A 431 7.03 16.10 12.59
CA LYS A 431 7.33 17.54 12.52
C LYS A 431 6.61 18.57 13.51
N ASP A 432 7.22 19.38 14.41
CA ASP A 432 6.70 20.69 14.99
C ASP A 432 7.80 21.63 15.64
N LEU A 433 7.92 22.92 15.29
CA LEU A 433 8.95 23.91 15.76
C LEU A 433 8.38 25.19 16.43
N THR A 434 7.06 25.24 16.68
CA THR A 434 6.30 26.47 17.03
C THR A 434 6.92 27.40 18.08
N TYR A 435 7.59 26.85 19.10
CA TYR A 435 8.18 27.61 20.22
C TYR A 435 9.17 28.69 19.78
N ASN A 436 10.16 28.37 18.93
CA ASN A 436 11.18 29.35 18.52
C ASN A 436 10.58 30.43 17.61
N ALA A 437 9.67 30.08 16.71
CA ALA A 437 9.04 31.04 15.80
C ALA A 437 8.17 32.07 16.55
N ILE A 438 7.46 31.62 17.58
CA ILE A 438 6.68 32.52 18.45
C ILE A 438 7.61 33.37 19.34
N ARG A 439 8.72 32.80 19.83
CA ARG A 439 9.75 33.54 20.56
C ARG A 439 10.33 34.69 19.73
N THR A 440 10.83 34.42 18.53
CA THR A 440 11.42 35.45 17.65
C THR A 440 10.40 36.52 17.29
N TYR A 441 9.16 36.14 16.93
CA TYR A 441 8.10 37.13 16.67
C TYR A 441 7.76 38.01 17.89
N ALA A 442 7.78 37.45 19.11
CA ALA A 442 7.62 38.21 20.33
C ALA A 442 8.83 39.13 20.62
N GLU A 443 10.04 38.66 20.30
CA GLU A 443 11.28 39.41 20.45
C GLU A 443 11.29 40.63 19.50
N ASP A 444 11.08 40.42 18.20
CA ASP A 444 10.96 41.46 17.16
C ASP A 444 9.94 42.56 17.53
N ARG A 445 8.79 42.16 18.11
CA ARG A 445 7.68 43.07 18.40
C ARG A 445 7.76 43.81 19.72
N LEU A 446 8.53 43.30 20.69
CA LEU A 446 8.63 43.89 22.02
C LEU A 446 9.95 44.64 22.23
N LYS A 447 11.04 44.26 21.55
CA LYS A 447 12.40 44.77 21.75
C LYS A 447 12.48 46.30 21.78
N GLU A 448 11.94 46.99 20.77
CA GLU A 448 11.92 48.46 20.69
C GLU A 448 11.21 49.16 21.86
N HIS A 449 10.29 48.47 22.53
CA HIS A 449 9.47 49.00 23.63
C HIS A 449 10.00 48.55 25.01
N VAL A 450 10.83 47.50 25.06
CA VAL A 450 11.38 46.92 26.29
C VAL A 450 12.56 47.72 26.82
N ASP A 451 13.39 48.31 25.94
CA ASP A 451 14.48 49.23 26.31
C ASP A 451 13.98 50.43 27.14
N TYR A 452 12.77 50.93 26.82
CA TYR A 452 12.13 52.03 27.54
C TYR A 452 11.67 51.64 28.98
N LEU A 453 11.38 50.36 29.19
CA LEU A 453 10.84 49.82 30.45
C LEU A 453 11.92 49.27 31.41
N GLN A 454 13.20 49.32 31.02
CA GLN A 454 14.35 48.88 31.82
C GLN A 454 14.24 47.42 32.30
N ALA A 455 13.66 46.54 31.48
CA ALA A 455 13.56 45.12 31.81
C ALA A 455 14.96 44.47 31.87
N PRO A 456 15.30 43.70 32.92
CA PRO A 456 16.57 42.98 32.95
C PRO A 456 16.62 41.89 31.87
N ASP A 457 17.70 41.80 31.09
CA ASP A 457 17.86 40.85 29.96
C ASP A 457 17.36 39.43 30.29
N LYS A 458 17.78 38.90 31.45
CA LYS A 458 17.43 37.55 31.91
C LYS A 458 15.92 37.41 32.19
N SER A 459 15.27 38.47 32.67
CA SER A 459 13.81 38.50 32.89
C SER A 459 13.06 38.62 31.56
N TYR A 460 13.56 39.42 30.61
CA TYR A 460 12.97 39.53 29.28
C TYR A 460 13.09 38.22 28.48
N GLN A 461 14.28 37.61 28.46
CA GLN A 461 14.50 36.30 27.83
C GLN A 461 13.71 35.17 28.52
N GLN A 462 13.34 35.31 29.80
CA GLN A 462 12.38 34.41 30.44
C GLN A 462 10.93 34.72 30.03
N PHE A 463 10.50 35.99 30.01
CA PHE A 463 9.19 36.41 29.54
C PHE A 463 8.88 35.92 28.11
N LEU A 464 9.84 36.05 27.18
CA LEU A 464 9.73 35.50 25.83
C LEU A 464 9.60 33.96 25.82
N SER A 465 10.22 33.28 26.78
CA SER A 465 10.11 31.82 26.97
C SER A 465 8.71 31.42 27.42
N ASP A 466 8.17 32.17 28.39
CA ASP A 466 6.87 31.88 29.01
C ASP A 466 5.71 32.24 28.08
N LEU A 467 5.85 33.29 27.26
CA LEU A 467 4.89 33.65 26.19
C LEU A 467 4.86 32.58 25.09
N ALA A 468 6.03 32.15 24.61
CA ALA A 468 6.12 31.09 23.62
C ALA A 468 5.57 29.75 24.16
N TRP A 469 5.76 29.45 25.45
CA TRP A 469 5.20 28.26 26.09
C TRP A 469 3.67 28.34 26.27
N ARG A 470 3.14 29.45 26.81
CA ARG A 470 1.70 29.67 27.05
C ARG A 470 0.84 29.64 25.80
N SER A 471 1.42 29.95 24.64
CA SER A 471 0.72 29.87 23.35
C SER A 471 0.27 28.45 22.96
N GLU A 472 0.83 27.40 23.57
CA GLU A 472 0.74 25.99 23.14
C GLU A 472 1.07 25.76 21.64
N GLY A 473 1.76 26.72 21.00
CA GLY A 473 2.08 26.73 19.57
C GLY A 473 1.04 27.43 18.68
N VAL A 474 -0.03 28.00 19.25
CA VAL A 474 -1.05 28.76 18.51
C VAL A 474 -0.53 30.17 18.21
N PHE A 475 0.04 30.38 17.02
CA PHE A 475 0.63 31.68 16.64
C PHE A 475 -0.35 32.86 16.76
N LEU A 476 -1.64 32.64 16.47
CA LEU A 476 -2.68 33.66 16.63
C LEU A 476 -2.91 34.07 18.10
N TRP A 477 -2.77 33.14 19.06
CA TRP A 477 -2.78 33.47 20.49
C TRP A 477 -1.65 34.43 20.82
N ALA A 478 -0.44 34.18 20.30
CA ALA A 478 0.72 35.01 20.54
C ALA A 478 0.55 36.42 19.93
N VAL A 479 0.05 36.53 18.70
CA VAL A 479 -0.27 37.83 18.06
C VAL A 479 -1.23 38.65 18.91
N ILE A 480 -2.27 38.02 19.47
CA ILE A 480 -3.28 38.68 20.31
C ILE A 480 -2.68 39.09 21.67
N ALA A 481 -1.96 38.19 22.34
CA ALA A 481 -1.30 38.45 23.61
C ALA A 481 -0.29 39.61 23.49
N ILE A 482 0.54 39.62 22.45
CA ILE A 482 1.49 40.70 22.15
C ILE A 482 0.78 42.03 21.88
N LYS A 483 -0.39 42.01 21.20
CA LYS A 483 -1.19 43.23 20.98
C LYS A 483 -1.79 43.80 22.28
N ASP A 484 -2.29 42.96 23.21
CA ASP A 484 -2.80 43.44 24.51
C ASP A 484 -1.66 43.90 25.44
N LEU A 485 -0.49 43.25 25.38
CA LEU A 485 0.73 43.69 26.07
C LEU A 485 1.22 45.04 25.55
N LEU A 486 1.34 45.24 24.23
CA LEU A 486 1.75 46.52 23.64
C LEU A 486 0.78 47.66 23.99
N ARG A 487 -0.54 47.40 24.04
CA ARG A 487 -1.53 48.37 24.54
C ARG A 487 -1.24 48.77 26.00
N SER A 488 -0.94 47.82 26.87
CA SER A 488 -0.54 48.07 28.26
C SER A 488 0.79 48.84 28.37
N MET A 489 1.77 48.54 27.53
CA MET A 489 3.04 49.29 27.45
C MET A 489 2.80 50.77 27.05
N HIS A 490 1.91 51.05 26.10
CA HIS A 490 1.51 52.42 25.76
C HIS A 490 0.72 53.13 26.88
N ASN A 491 0.04 52.39 27.75
CA ASN A 491 -0.63 52.93 28.94
C ASN A 491 0.31 53.20 30.12
N LEU A 492 1.63 53.04 29.93
CA LEU A 492 2.69 53.18 30.94
C LEU A 492 2.68 52.11 32.04
N ASP A 493 2.15 50.91 31.76
CA ASP A 493 2.23 49.78 32.69
C ASP A 493 3.69 49.35 32.94
N THR A 494 4.01 49.03 34.20
CA THR A 494 5.39 48.68 34.60
C THR A 494 5.74 47.23 34.23
N TRP A 495 7.04 46.93 34.07
CA TRP A 495 7.51 45.57 33.71
C TRP A 495 6.91 44.44 34.58
N PRO A 496 6.81 44.54 35.93
CA PRO A 496 6.14 43.52 36.74
C PRO A 496 4.65 43.34 36.45
N MET A 497 3.95 44.40 36.03
CA MET A 497 2.52 44.33 35.65
C MET A 497 2.35 43.57 34.34
N LEU A 498 3.23 43.79 33.36
CA LEU A 498 3.26 43.04 32.09
C LEU A 498 3.56 41.56 32.32
N CYS A 499 4.50 41.22 33.21
CA CYS A 499 4.75 39.83 33.62
C CYS A 499 3.47 39.19 34.21
N LYS A 500 2.77 39.89 35.10
CA LYS A 500 1.51 39.42 35.71
C LYS A 500 0.36 39.29 34.69
N GLN A 501 0.27 40.19 33.72
CA GLN A 501 -0.70 40.12 32.61
C GLN A 501 -0.46 38.87 31.75
N LEU A 502 0.81 38.56 31.44
CA LEU A 502 1.17 37.31 30.77
C LEU A 502 0.84 36.07 31.64
N GLU A 503 0.99 36.16 32.96
CA GLU A 503 0.57 35.09 33.88
C GLU A 503 -0.94 34.85 33.89
N GLU A 504 -1.73 35.90 33.67
CA GLU A 504 -3.20 35.90 33.68
C GLU A 504 -3.85 35.54 32.33
N PHE A 505 -3.09 35.49 31.23
CA PHE A 505 -3.62 34.98 29.95
C PHE A 505 -3.86 33.45 30.00
N PRO A 506 -5.06 32.96 29.64
CA PRO A 506 -5.35 31.52 29.57
C PRO A 506 -4.71 30.88 28.33
N PRO A 507 -4.27 29.61 28.38
CA PRO A 507 -3.58 28.95 27.27
C PRO A 507 -4.48 28.65 26.05
N SER A 508 -5.80 28.66 26.23
CA SER A 508 -6.78 28.41 25.17
C SER A 508 -7.15 29.70 24.44
N LEU A 509 -7.00 29.73 23.12
CA LEU A 509 -7.40 30.86 22.26
C LEU A 509 -8.89 31.24 22.43
N ASN A 510 -9.77 30.25 22.60
CA ASN A 510 -11.19 30.48 22.84
C ASN A 510 -11.44 31.19 24.18
N ASP A 511 -10.63 30.87 25.20
CA ASP A 511 -10.76 31.48 26.52
C ASP A 511 -10.05 32.83 26.60
N LEU A 512 -9.00 33.06 25.80
CA LEU A 512 -8.40 34.38 25.57
C LEU A 512 -9.42 35.33 24.93
N TYR A 513 -10.15 34.89 23.90
CA TYR A 513 -11.24 35.67 23.31
C TYR A 513 -12.35 36.01 24.32
N LYS A 514 -12.73 35.08 25.21
CA LYS A 514 -13.69 35.35 26.29
C LYS A 514 -13.13 36.36 27.30
N GLN A 515 -11.85 36.25 27.66
CA GLN A 515 -11.20 37.17 28.59
C GLN A 515 -11.17 38.59 28.03
N MET A 516 -10.74 38.79 26.78
CA MET A 516 -10.78 40.09 26.09
C MET A 516 -12.20 40.66 26.05
N TRP A 517 -13.17 39.84 25.62
CA TRP A 517 -14.57 40.23 25.51
C TRP A 517 -15.18 40.63 26.85
N ASN A 518 -14.83 39.93 27.94
CA ASN A 518 -15.30 40.29 29.28
C ASN A 518 -14.60 41.58 29.77
N LYS A 519 -13.26 41.62 29.75
CA LYS A 519 -12.40 42.76 30.17
C LYS A 519 -12.87 44.10 29.60
N GLN A 520 -13.37 44.11 28.36
CA GLN A 520 -13.78 45.35 27.67
C GLN A 520 -15.28 45.67 27.75
N ASN A 521 -16.14 44.69 28.06
CA ASN A 521 -17.60 44.90 28.17
C ASN A 521 -18.11 44.98 29.63
N GLU A 522 -17.26 44.66 30.61
CA GLU A 522 -17.57 44.78 32.04
C GLU A 522 -17.65 46.25 32.48
N ASP A 523 -16.73 47.09 32.00
CA ASP A 523 -16.73 48.55 32.23
C ASP A 523 -17.81 49.30 31.43
N TRP A 524 -18.11 48.85 30.19
CA TRP A 524 -18.92 49.61 29.23
C TRP A 524 -19.99 48.75 28.53
N PRO A 525 -21.15 48.47 29.18
CA PRO A 525 -22.22 47.66 28.60
C PRO A 525 -22.75 48.15 27.24
N ARG A 526 -22.60 49.45 26.94
CA ARG A 526 -22.95 50.04 25.63
C ARG A 526 -22.07 49.55 24.48
N PHE A 527 -20.77 49.32 24.72
CA PHE A 527 -19.87 48.80 23.67
C PHE A 527 -20.29 47.39 23.24
N LYS A 528 -20.96 46.63 24.10
CA LYS A 528 -21.51 45.31 23.79
C LYS A 528 -22.59 45.33 22.72
N GLU A 529 -23.45 46.37 22.72
CA GLU A 529 -24.45 46.57 21.67
C GLU A 529 -23.79 47.03 20.36
N GLU A 530 -22.90 48.03 20.44
CA GLU A 530 -22.16 48.55 19.28
C GLU A 530 -21.32 47.44 18.61
N ALA A 531 -20.62 46.61 19.39
CA ALA A 531 -19.85 45.46 18.92
C ALA A 531 -20.73 44.33 18.35
N ALA A 532 -21.91 44.07 18.91
CA ALA A 532 -22.85 43.11 18.35
C ALA A 532 -23.42 43.56 17.01
N GLU A 533 -23.62 44.87 16.82
CA GLU A 533 -23.99 45.45 15.51
C GLU A 533 -22.83 45.32 14.50
N ILE A 534 -21.59 45.61 14.91
CA ILE A 534 -20.36 45.41 14.11
C ILE A 534 -20.18 43.95 13.68
N PHE A 535 -20.22 42.99 14.61
CA PHE A 535 -20.02 41.57 14.29
C PHE A 535 -21.12 41.03 13.39
N TRP A 536 -22.38 41.45 13.60
CA TRP A 536 -23.48 41.06 12.72
C TRP A 536 -23.29 41.61 11.29
N LEU A 537 -22.85 42.87 11.18
CA LEU A 537 -22.49 43.51 9.91
C LEU A 537 -21.41 42.71 9.15
N VAL A 538 -20.29 42.39 9.81
CA VAL A 538 -19.18 41.64 9.20
C VAL A 538 -19.64 40.24 8.76
N LEU A 539 -20.31 39.50 9.64
CA LEU A 539 -20.72 38.11 9.39
C LEU A 539 -21.83 37.95 8.33
N ASN A 540 -22.60 38.99 8.01
CA ASN A 540 -23.73 38.91 7.07
C ASN A 540 -23.46 39.64 5.74
N PHE A 541 -22.43 40.48 5.64
CA PHE A 541 -22.14 41.31 4.45
C PHE A 541 -20.67 41.29 4.01
N GLY A 542 -19.86 40.36 4.54
CA GLY A 542 -18.42 40.23 4.30
C GLY A 542 -17.96 39.96 2.86
N ASP A 543 -18.88 39.85 1.89
CA ASP A 543 -18.57 39.57 0.47
C ASP A 543 -18.67 40.78 -0.48
N TRP A 544 -19.19 41.94 -0.06
CA TRP A 544 -19.35 43.08 -0.99
C TRP A 544 -17.99 43.63 -1.48
N HIS A 545 -17.73 43.62 -2.79
CA HIS A 545 -16.37 43.53 -3.34
C HIS A 545 -15.67 44.85 -3.76
N VAL A 546 -16.21 46.04 -3.47
CA VAL A 546 -15.66 47.30 -4.07
C VAL A 546 -15.33 48.44 -3.09
N LEU A 547 -16.04 48.60 -1.96
CA LEU A 547 -15.96 49.82 -1.11
C LEU A 547 -16.13 49.52 0.40
N ARG A 548 -15.50 48.45 0.93
CA ARG A 548 -15.88 47.84 2.22
C ARG A 548 -15.89 48.77 3.43
N GLU A 549 -14.78 49.48 3.68
CA GLU A 549 -14.53 50.13 4.97
C GLU A 549 -15.47 51.31 5.25
N LEU A 550 -15.66 52.19 4.26
CA LEU A 550 -16.61 53.29 4.34
C LEU A 550 -18.06 52.82 4.55
N HIS A 551 -18.45 51.63 4.08
CA HIS A 551 -19.79 51.11 4.37
C HIS A 551 -19.95 50.75 5.85
N TYR A 552 -18.95 50.13 6.47
CA TYR A 552 -18.98 49.81 7.90
C TYR A 552 -18.90 51.08 8.76
N LEU A 553 -18.03 52.04 8.40
CA LEU A 553 -17.93 53.35 9.06
C LEU A 553 -19.26 54.10 8.97
N VAL A 554 -19.80 54.28 7.75
CA VAL A 554 -21.10 54.93 7.54
C VAL A 554 -22.21 54.17 8.25
N ALA A 555 -22.18 52.84 8.35
CA ALA A 555 -23.18 52.09 9.09
C ALA A 555 -23.12 52.32 10.60
N THR A 556 -21.92 52.33 11.20
CA THR A 556 -21.74 52.21 12.65
C THR A 556 -21.41 53.53 13.36
N HIS A 557 -20.70 54.48 12.73
CA HIS A 557 -20.24 55.71 13.37
C HIS A 557 -21.00 56.95 12.85
N GLN A 558 -21.96 57.44 13.64
CA GLN A 558 -22.82 58.57 13.24
C GLN A 558 -22.05 59.88 13.01
N GLU A 559 -21.09 60.23 13.87
CA GLU A 559 -20.35 61.50 13.77
C GLU A 559 -19.44 61.54 12.54
N LEU A 560 -18.60 60.51 12.33
CA LEU A 560 -17.78 60.40 11.13
C LEU A 560 -18.62 60.31 9.84
N ARG A 561 -19.80 59.65 9.87
CA ARG A 561 -20.77 59.71 8.78
C ARG A 561 -21.21 61.15 8.48
N THR A 562 -21.53 61.94 9.51
CA THR A 562 -21.96 63.33 9.35
C THR A 562 -20.84 64.22 8.79
N GLU A 563 -19.60 64.00 9.22
CA GLU A 563 -18.45 64.74 8.67
C GLU A 563 -18.12 64.32 7.22
N LEU A 564 -18.15 63.02 6.89
CA LEU A 564 -18.05 62.55 5.50
C LEU A 564 -19.14 63.15 4.61
N GLN A 565 -20.38 63.20 5.09
CA GLN A 565 -21.49 63.87 4.40
C GLN A 565 -21.21 65.37 4.22
N ARG A 566 -20.65 66.05 5.22
CA ARG A 566 -20.28 67.47 5.16
C ARG A 566 -19.22 67.74 4.09
N LEU A 567 -18.12 66.99 4.09
CA LEU A 567 -17.02 67.13 3.14
C LEU A 567 -17.52 66.92 1.69
N VAL A 568 -18.22 65.81 1.43
CA VAL A 568 -18.78 65.45 0.11
C VAL A 568 -19.84 66.43 -0.41
N THR A 569 -20.59 67.08 0.50
CA THR A 569 -21.74 67.95 0.12
C THR A 569 -21.37 69.43 0.06
N ILE A 570 -20.48 69.91 0.93
CA ILE A 570 -20.14 71.35 1.05
C ILE A 570 -18.84 71.70 0.32
N GLN A 571 -17.79 70.87 0.42
CA GLN A 571 -16.52 71.13 -0.24
C GLN A 571 -16.42 70.49 -1.63
N GLY A 572 -17.12 69.36 -1.83
CA GLY A 572 -17.19 68.67 -3.13
C GLY A 572 -15.95 67.88 -3.52
N TYR A 573 -14.90 67.93 -2.71
CA TYR A 573 -13.72 67.07 -2.74
C TYR A 573 -13.41 66.54 -1.33
N TYR A 574 -12.43 65.64 -1.25
CA TYR A 574 -11.97 64.99 -0.03
C TYR A 574 -10.44 64.89 -0.13
N SER A 575 -9.71 65.20 0.94
CA SER A 575 -8.24 65.18 0.92
C SER A 575 -7.69 63.85 1.43
N SER A 576 -6.45 63.52 1.07
CA SER A 576 -5.74 62.35 1.62
C SER A 576 -5.44 62.49 3.12
N GLU A 577 -5.35 63.72 3.64
CA GLU A 577 -5.19 63.99 5.07
C GLU A 577 -6.50 63.75 5.84
N ASP A 578 -7.64 64.13 5.26
CA ASP A 578 -8.96 63.76 5.79
C ASP A 578 -9.19 62.25 5.72
N GLU A 579 -8.77 61.60 4.64
CA GLU A 579 -8.84 60.15 4.48
C GLU A 579 -8.06 59.42 5.58
N MET A 580 -6.78 59.75 5.75
CA MET A 580 -5.92 59.19 6.80
C MET A 580 -6.53 59.42 8.18
N ARG A 581 -6.87 60.67 8.52
CA ARG A 581 -7.45 61.06 9.81
C ARG A 581 -8.76 60.33 10.12
N ILE A 582 -9.68 60.23 9.16
CA ILE A 582 -10.99 59.60 9.37
C ILE A 582 -10.84 58.07 9.48
N SER A 583 -9.94 57.47 8.70
CA SER A 583 -9.61 56.04 8.81
C SER A 583 -8.96 55.69 10.14
N GLU A 584 -7.93 56.43 10.58
CA GLU A 584 -7.30 56.26 11.90
C GLU A 584 -8.30 56.44 13.05
N THR A 585 -9.15 57.46 12.97
CA THR A 585 -10.21 57.71 13.97
C THR A 585 -11.21 56.54 14.01
N TYR A 586 -11.58 56.00 12.84
CA TYR A 586 -12.51 54.87 12.78
C TYR A 586 -11.87 53.54 13.20
N GLU A 587 -10.60 53.28 12.88
CA GLU A 587 -9.86 52.10 13.33
C GLU A 587 -9.73 52.10 14.86
N ALA A 588 -9.30 53.23 15.44
CA ALA A 588 -9.23 53.40 16.89
C ALA A 588 -10.61 53.24 17.56
N TRP A 589 -11.66 53.83 16.97
CA TRP A 589 -13.04 53.65 17.45
C TRP A 589 -13.48 52.19 17.39
N LEU A 590 -13.27 51.52 16.25
CA LEU A 590 -13.69 50.16 15.97
C LEU A 590 -12.97 49.17 16.89
N SER A 591 -11.64 49.27 17.00
CA SER A 591 -10.80 48.48 17.91
C SER A 591 -11.27 48.59 19.36
N ALA A 592 -11.68 49.80 19.78
CA ALA A 592 -12.25 50.06 21.11
C ALA A 592 -13.69 49.54 21.32
N ARG A 593 -14.37 48.96 20.31
CA ARG A 593 -15.65 48.22 20.48
C ARG A 593 -15.48 46.73 20.15
N SER A 594 -14.81 46.41 19.06
CA SER A 594 -14.54 45.04 18.58
C SER A 594 -13.55 44.27 19.47
N CYS A 595 -12.94 44.90 20.47
CA CYS A 595 -11.78 44.42 21.23
C CYS A 595 -10.49 44.23 20.41
N GLY A 596 -10.49 44.63 19.13
CA GLY A 596 -9.48 44.24 18.14
C GLY A 596 -9.76 42.89 17.46
N LEU A 597 -10.98 42.34 17.64
CA LEU A 597 -11.42 41.12 16.93
C LEU A 597 -11.90 41.41 15.50
N VAL A 598 -12.07 42.69 15.15
CA VAL A 598 -12.23 43.20 13.79
C VAL A 598 -11.21 44.32 13.60
N GLU A 599 -10.38 44.18 12.57
CA GLU A 599 -9.30 45.09 12.18
C GLU A 599 -9.51 45.54 10.73
N ILE A 600 -8.82 46.60 10.30
CA ILE A 600 -8.95 47.22 8.97
C ILE A 600 -7.57 47.20 8.29
N ASP A 601 -7.49 46.82 7.00
CA ASP A 601 -6.23 46.80 6.25
C ASP A 601 -6.09 48.01 5.32
N LEU A 602 -5.75 49.15 5.94
CA LEU A 602 -5.54 50.44 5.27
C LEU A 602 -4.38 50.42 4.25
N GLY A 603 -3.55 49.37 4.23
CA GLY A 603 -2.31 49.31 3.45
C GLY A 603 -2.47 49.28 1.93
N LEU A 604 -3.68 49.02 1.41
CA LEU A 604 -3.92 48.83 -0.03
C LEU A 604 -4.41 50.07 -0.79
N TYR A 605 -4.88 51.12 -0.11
CA TYR A 605 -5.62 52.22 -0.77
C TYR A 605 -4.82 53.49 -1.08
N LEU A 606 -3.73 53.77 -0.35
CA LEU A 606 -2.87 54.96 -0.50
C LEU A 606 -2.32 55.23 -1.92
N GLY A 607 -2.41 54.26 -2.84
CA GLY A 607 -1.91 54.36 -4.21
C GLY A 607 -2.96 54.44 -5.34
N ARG A 608 -4.27 54.40 -5.09
CA ARG A 608 -5.27 54.27 -6.18
C ARG A 608 -6.50 55.20 -6.14
N VAL A 609 -6.38 56.25 -6.97
CA VAL A 609 -7.46 56.95 -7.69
C VAL A 609 -8.31 57.95 -6.87
N LEU A 610 -7.76 59.15 -6.65
CA LEU A 610 -8.47 60.36 -6.16
C LEU A 610 -9.61 60.88 -7.08
N LEU A 611 -9.87 60.25 -8.24
CA LEU A 611 -10.75 60.78 -9.30
C LEU A 611 -12.10 60.07 -9.47
N GLY A 612 -12.43 59.06 -8.64
CA GLY A 612 -13.71 58.33 -8.71
C GLY A 612 -14.61 58.44 -7.47
N TRP A 613 -14.07 58.88 -6.33
CA TRP A 613 -14.68 58.58 -5.02
C TRP A 613 -15.90 59.43 -4.68
N THR A 614 -16.07 60.64 -5.23
CA THR A 614 -17.25 61.48 -4.93
C THR A 614 -18.54 60.90 -5.51
N ALA A 615 -18.47 60.22 -6.67
CA ALA A 615 -19.59 59.45 -7.21
C ALA A 615 -19.82 58.16 -6.40
N ALA A 616 -18.75 57.47 -6.01
CA ALA A 616 -18.80 56.29 -5.17
C ALA A 616 -19.47 56.58 -3.80
N LEU A 617 -18.98 57.56 -3.04
CA LEU A 617 -19.57 57.95 -1.74
C LEU A 617 -21.03 58.41 -1.87
N ARG A 618 -21.41 59.09 -2.95
CA ARG A 618 -22.83 59.44 -3.17
C ARG A 618 -23.69 58.18 -3.35
N THR A 619 -23.18 57.14 -4.02
CA THR A 619 -23.82 55.82 -4.05
C THR A 619 -23.82 55.16 -2.67
N VAL A 620 -22.69 55.11 -1.95
CA VAL A 620 -22.61 54.56 -0.57
C VAL A 620 -23.62 55.21 0.37
N LEU A 621 -23.76 56.54 0.33
CA LEU A 621 -24.70 57.28 1.17
C LEU A 621 -26.16 57.06 0.75
N ALA A 622 -26.44 56.92 -0.55
CA ALA A 622 -27.78 56.63 -1.07
C ALA A 622 -28.21 55.17 -0.85
N GLU A 623 -27.27 54.21 -0.91
CA GLU A 623 -27.48 52.81 -0.54
C GLU A 623 -27.57 52.68 0.98
N TYR A 624 -26.75 53.41 1.74
CA TYR A 624 -26.89 53.49 3.18
C TYR A 624 -28.27 54.03 3.60
N ALA A 625 -28.83 55.01 2.92
CA ALA A 625 -30.20 55.47 3.21
C ALA A 625 -31.25 54.34 3.06
N ARG A 626 -31.04 53.38 2.15
CA ARG A 626 -31.90 52.18 1.96
C ARG A 626 -31.59 51.08 2.98
N LEU A 627 -30.30 50.85 3.24
CA LEU A 627 -29.82 49.90 4.23
C LEU A 627 -30.24 50.32 5.64
N HIS A 628 -30.07 51.57 6.05
CA HIS A 628 -30.48 52.10 7.35
C HIS A 628 -31.98 51.91 7.60
N ASN A 629 -32.82 52.19 6.60
CA ASN A 629 -34.26 51.88 6.67
C ASN A 629 -34.54 50.37 6.82
N THR A 630 -33.62 49.50 6.40
CA THR A 630 -33.68 48.05 6.58
C THR A 630 -33.13 47.64 7.95
N PHE A 631 -32.05 48.25 8.43
CA PHE A 631 -31.48 48.09 9.77
C PHE A 631 -32.48 48.46 10.85
N GLU A 632 -33.13 49.63 10.76
CA GLU A 632 -34.16 50.02 11.73
C GLU A 632 -35.33 49.04 11.73
N ARG A 633 -35.81 48.57 10.56
CA ARG A 633 -36.85 47.52 10.48
C ARG A 633 -36.43 46.19 11.13
N ILE A 634 -35.13 45.86 11.10
CA ILE A 634 -34.58 44.66 11.76
C ILE A 634 -34.40 44.90 13.27
N ARG A 635 -33.94 46.09 13.68
CA ARG A 635 -33.81 46.54 15.08
C ARG A 635 -35.17 46.54 15.78
N ASP A 636 -36.21 47.04 15.11
CA ASP A 636 -37.59 47.03 15.59
C ASP A 636 -38.17 45.62 15.71
N ARG A 637 -37.87 44.73 14.75
CA ARG A 637 -38.24 43.31 14.85
C ARG A 637 -37.56 42.62 16.04
N ARG A 638 -36.28 42.90 16.31
CA ARG A 638 -35.58 42.38 17.50
C ARG A 638 -36.19 42.91 18.80
N ARG A 639 -36.40 44.22 18.93
CA ARG A 639 -37.01 44.83 20.14
C ARG A 639 -38.37 44.23 20.49
N ARG A 640 -39.21 43.93 19.48
CA ARG A 640 -40.50 43.27 19.68
C ARG A 640 -40.37 41.80 20.12
N ASN A 641 -39.35 41.09 19.63
CA ASN A 641 -39.09 39.69 19.99
C ASN A 641 -38.35 39.51 21.32
N THR A 642 -37.77 40.56 21.91
CA THR A 642 -37.12 40.52 23.24
C THR A 642 -38.00 41.11 24.36
N SER A 643 -39.29 41.34 24.08
CA SER A 643 -40.25 42.00 25.00
C SER A 643 -41.45 41.10 25.33
N GLY A 644 -41.30 39.78 25.27
CA GLY A 644 -42.33 38.77 25.54
C GLY A 644 -41.74 37.44 25.95
#